data_AF-A0A4R6EDA7-F1
#
_entry.id   AF-A0A4R6EDA7-F1
#
_cell.length_a   1.000
_cell.length_b   1.000
_cell.length_c   1.000
_cell.angle_alpha   90.00
_cell.angle_beta   90.00
_cell.angle_gamma   90.00
#
_symmetry.space_group_name_H-M   'P 1'
#
loop_
_entity.id
_entity.type
_entity.pdbx_description
1 polymer ?
#
loop_
_entity_poly.entity_id
_entity_poly.type
_entity_poly.pdbx_seq_one_letter_code
_entity_poly.pdbx_strand_id
1 'polypeptide(L)'
;MRFDKPRHFRQSMSWLHTWAGLVLGWLLFAVFVTGTLAFFRNEITTWMQPELHSARDDGHGLERAVAVLERKAPDAQQWSINLQGPRSPVMNLSWREAPAAGERRSAGRRGEEGGDADSGLEPPGGPAGRGEGHRAQDMQREGRGDRPEGARAEGMQREGRGAGGRAEGGRGEGMQREGMRADNAPRQEAHTGGERGPGSARPQRGGEGREMAMAAPQAEPAQAEARQQGGQQAQNRLIMDPATGEILQPRQTAGGNFLYRFHFELYGMDRLTGRWIVGIATMFMFVAIISGVIVHRNIFKDFFTFRPGKGKRSWLDAHNATGVLALPFHVVITFSGLLLLGFQLMPAAVLTAYDGDTRAMAQEMRGRGNANAPLPRPSGEKAALTPLAPLVAEAEREWPMQGVGAITITNPGDARATIEIRQARTEGLSSRGAARRMVFDGVTGEVLERPPVAESSAASSAWNLMTALHMGRFASSLPRWLLFASGVLGSLMVASGLAMWVIARQKDREALGRTPRGHRLVEVLNVAAVSGLLIAIAAYFWGNRLLPADLAERNLWEIRVFFSVWALAALHAIVRKYKAAWVEQLTLAGVLAMLLPVLNGASGGVHLGHSLGAGQLQVACFDACALVLGALLMFAARKVSLHVPRAKPGTKSRPAGASKAKKAEAVDELAAGLPVALKTEEA
;
A
#
# COMPACT_ATOMS: atom_id res chain seq x y z
N MET A 1 41.20 -13.36 20.35
CA MET A 1 39.90 -13.70 19.74
C MET A 1 40.00 -15.10 19.14
N ARG A 2 39.05 -16.01 19.38
CA ARG A 2 38.99 -17.28 18.64
C ARG A 2 38.17 -17.03 17.37
N PHE A 3 38.79 -17.13 16.20
CA PHE A 3 38.07 -17.22 14.94
C PHE A 3 37.51 -18.64 14.83
N ASP A 4 36.18 -18.77 14.83
CA ASP A 4 35.50 -20.06 14.67
C ASP A 4 35.79 -20.66 13.29
N LYS A 5 35.75 -22.00 13.21
CA LYS A 5 35.86 -22.75 11.95
C LYS A 5 34.88 -22.21 10.89
N PRO A 6 35.25 -22.22 9.59
CA PRO A 6 34.38 -21.73 8.52
C PRO A 6 33.04 -22.47 8.56
N ARG A 7 31.95 -21.68 8.69
CA ARG A 7 30.60 -22.21 8.74
C ARG A 7 30.23 -22.79 7.38
N HIS A 8 29.75 -24.03 7.37
CA HIS A 8 29.18 -24.63 6.17
C HIS A 8 28.00 -23.76 5.67
N PHE A 9 27.81 -23.59 4.35
CA PHE A 9 26.84 -22.66 3.76
C PHE A 9 25.45 -22.63 4.45
N ARG A 10 24.88 -23.81 4.72
CA ARG A 10 23.60 -23.98 5.45
C ARG A 10 23.59 -23.43 6.90
N GLN A 11 24.72 -23.48 7.61
CA GLN A 11 24.87 -22.86 8.93
C GLN A 11 24.89 -21.34 8.83
N SER A 12 25.55 -20.78 7.81
CA SER A 12 25.53 -19.34 7.51
C SER A 12 24.12 -18.86 7.17
N MET A 13 23.40 -19.59 6.32
CA MET A 13 21.98 -19.31 6.01
C MET A 13 21.06 -19.42 7.24
N SER A 14 21.26 -20.42 8.10
CA SER A 14 20.49 -20.54 9.35
C SER A 14 20.76 -19.39 10.32
N TRP A 15 22.01 -18.93 10.41
CA TRP A 15 22.38 -17.75 11.21
C TRP A 15 21.71 -16.49 10.64
N LEU A 16 21.80 -16.27 9.32
CA LEU A 16 21.20 -15.13 8.63
C LEU A 16 19.67 -15.08 8.84
N HIS A 17 18.98 -16.18 8.57
CA HIS A 17 17.54 -16.32 8.79
C HIS A 17 17.15 -16.01 10.24
N THR A 18 17.90 -16.55 11.22
CA THR A 18 17.61 -16.36 12.65
C THR A 18 17.77 -14.90 13.09
N TRP A 19 18.79 -14.20 12.61
CA TRP A 19 19.06 -12.82 13.03
C TRP A 19 18.23 -11.79 12.27
N ALA A 20 18.07 -11.94 10.94
CA ALA A 20 17.15 -11.11 10.17
C ALA A 20 15.71 -11.25 10.69
N GLY A 21 15.26 -12.50 10.93
CA GLY A 21 13.94 -12.81 11.49
C GLY A 21 13.72 -12.33 12.93
N LEU A 22 14.77 -12.23 13.76
CA LEU A 22 14.65 -11.64 15.09
C LEU A 22 14.59 -10.10 15.02
N VAL A 23 15.61 -9.47 14.43
CA VAL A 23 15.79 -8.00 14.47
C VAL A 23 14.61 -7.28 13.83
N LEU A 24 14.10 -7.82 12.73
CA LEU A 24 12.98 -7.23 11.99
C LEU A 24 11.64 -7.88 12.32
N GLY A 25 11.62 -8.99 13.07
CA GLY A 25 10.41 -9.78 13.32
C GLY A 25 9.28 -9.00 13.98
N TRP A 26 9.58 -8.08 14.91
CA TRP A 26 8.55 -7.26 15.55
C TRP A 26 7.89 -6.27 14.59
N LEU A 27 8.69 -5.65 13.71
CA LEU A 27 8.20 -4.77 12.64
C LEU A 27 7.41 -5.58 11.59
N LEU A 28 7.98 -6.70 11.12
CA LEU A 28 7.34 -7.58 10.15
C LEU A 28 6.02 -8.14 10.70
N PHE A 29 5.92 -8.47 11.99
CA PHE A 29 4.65 -8.87 12.60
C PHE A 29 3.60 -7.75 12.51
N ALA A 30 3.96 -6.52 12.85
CA ALA A 30 3.04 -5.37 12.76
C ALA A 30 2.60 -5.10 11.31
N VAL A 31 3.54 -5.14 10.36
CA VAL A 31 3.29 -5.04 8.91
C VAL A 31 2.35 -6.16 8.45
N PHE A 32 2.61 -7.42 8.82
CA PHE A 32 1.75 -8.54 8.45
C PHE A 32 0.33 -8.42 8.99
N VAL A 33 0.17 -8.11 10.28
CA VAL A 33 -1.16 -7.99 10.91
C VAL A 33 -1.97 -6.86 10.27
N THR A 34 -1.37 -5.67 10.10
CA THR A 34 -2.09 -4.52 9.53
C THR A 34 -2.33 -4.65 8.02
N GLY A 35 -1.42 -5.27 7.27
CA GLY A 35 -1.62 -5.62 5.87
C GLY A 35 -2.72 -6.67 5.67
N THR A 36 -2.80 -7.66 6.57
CA THR A 36 -3.87 -8.67 6.57
C THR A 36 -5.25 -8.02 6.78
N LEU A 37 -5.35 -7.07 7.72
CA LEU A 37 -6.57 -6.30 7.95
C LEU A 37 -6.91 -5.35 6.78
N ALA A 38 -5.90 -4.84 6.06
CA ALA A 38 -6.11 -3.92 4.95
C ALA A 38 -6.91 -4.51 3.78
N PHE A 39 -6.93 -5.84 3.59
CA PHE A 39 -7.83 -6.49 2.63
C PHE A 39 -9.31 -6.16 2.88
N PHE A 40 -9.69 -5.93 4.14
CA PHE A 40 -11.03 -5.56 4.59
C PHE A 40 -11.16 -4.08 4.99
N ARG A 41 -10.30 -3.20 4.45
CA ARG A 41 -10.30 -1.75 4.75
C ARG A 41 -11.70 -1.12 4.66
N ASN A 42 -12.51 -1.46 3.65
CA ASN A 42 -13.82 -0.85 3.46
C ASN A 42 -14.82 -1.33 4.51
N GLU A 43 -14.85 -2.64 4.77
CA GLU A 43 -15.72 -3.27 5.76
C GLU A 43 -15.38 -2.79 7.18
N ILE A 44 -14.08 -2.63 7.49
CA ILE A 44 -13.61 -2.00 8.73
C ILE A 44 -14.07 -0.54 8.83
N THR A 45 -13.94 0.24 7.75
CA THR A 45 -14.34 1.66 7.76
C THR A 45 -15.86 1.80 7.92
N THR A 46 -16.64 0.96 7.24
CA THR A 46 -18.10 0.90 7.37
C THR A 46 -18.49 0.50 8.80
N TRP A 47 -17.86 -0.52 9.39
CA TRP A 47 -18.08 -0.87 10.79
C TRP A 47 -17.75 0.30 11.73
N MET A 48 -16.70 1.09 11.43
CA MET A 48 -16.30 2.26 12.21
C MET A 48 -17.18 3.52 11.99
N GLN A 49 -18.20 3.45 11.14
CA GLN A 49 -19.15 4.52 10.86
C GLN A 49 -20.59 3.98 11.02
N PRO A 50 -21.10 3.87 12.27
CA PRO A 50 -22.44 3.33 12.54
C PRO A 50 -23.56 4.10 11.83
N GLU A 51 -23.32 5.37 11.48
CA GLU A 51 -24.25 6.19 10.69
C GLU A 51 -24.52 5.63 9.28
N LEU A 52 -23.68 4.71 8.79
CA LEU A 52 -23.84 4.03 7.50
C LEU A 52 -24.51 2.65 7.63
N HIS A 53 -24.82 2.19 8.85
CA HIS A 53 -25.33 0.84 9.09
C HIS A 53 -26.82 0.70 8.78
N SER A 54 -27.58 1.81 8.74
CA SER A 54 -28.98 1.83 8.33
C SER A 54 -29.17 1.67 6.83
N ALA A 55 -28.18 2.08 6.03
CA ALA A 55 -28.28 2.22 4.58
C ALA A 55 -28.72 0.94 3.86
N ARG A 56 -29.66 1.09 2.93
CA ARG A 56 -30.24 0.00 2.13
C ARG A 56 -30.39 0.42 0.68
N ASP A 57 -30.56 -0.58 -0.18
CA ASP A 57 -30.89 -0.38 -1.59
C ASP A 57 -32.28 -0.95 -1.85
N ASP A 58 -33.14 -0.17 -2.50
CA ASP A 58 -34.49 -0.52 -2.94
C ASP A 58 -34.65 -0.43 -4.46
N GLY A 59 -33.56 -0.18 -5.20
CA GLY A 59 -33.54 -0.02 -6.66
C GLY A 59 -33.73 1.42 -7.15
N HIS A 60 -34.23 2.35 -6.33
CA HIS A 60 -34.53 3.73 -6.75
C HIS A 60 -33.44 4.76 -6.41
N GLY A 61 -32.29 4.31 -5.88
CA GLY A 61 -31.21 5.19 -5.43
C GLY A 61 -30.69 6.17 -6.49
N LEU A 62 -30.63 5.77 -7.77
CA LEU A 62 -30.14 6.62 -8.85
C LEU A 62 -31.06 7.83 -9.11
N GLU A 63 -32.37 7.62 -9.15
CA GLU A 63 -33.36 8.67 -9.35
C GLU A 63 -33.31 9.69 -8.20
N ARG A 64 -33.23 9.19 -6.97
CA ARG A 64 -33.07 10.03 -5.77
C ARG A 64 -31.73 10.80 -5.78
N ALA A 65 -30.65 10.18 -6.26
CA ALA A 65 -29.32 10.81 -6.32
C ALA A 65 -29.29 12.00 -7.30
N VAL A 66 -29.92 11.86 -8.47
CA VAL A 66 -30.09 12.97 -9.43
C VAL A 66 -30.93 14.08 -8.80
N ALA A 67 -32.09 13.75 -8.23
CA ALA A 67 -32.96 14.74 -7.58
C ALA A 67 -32.29 15.46 -6.39
N VAL A 68 -31.39 14.80 -5.66
CA VAL A 68 -30.56 15.42 -4.61
C VAL A 68 -29.57 16.43 -5.21
N LEU A 69 -28.89 16.07 -6.30
CA LEU A 69 -27.91 16.93 -6.97
C LEU A 69 -28.58 18.14 -7.63
N GLU A 70 -29.74 17.96 -8.27
CA GLU A 70 -30.58 19.05 -8.78
C GLU A 70 -30.93 20.07 -7.69
N ARG A 71 -31.28 19.61 -6.48
CA ARG A 71 -31.62 20.49 -5.35
C ARG A 71 -30.40 21.13 -4.67
N LYS A 72 -29.25 20.45 -4.64
CA LYS A 72 -28.05 20.88 -3.89
C LYS A 72 -27.04 21.66 -4.74
N ALA A 73 -26.99 21.40 -6.04
CA ALA A 73 -25.95 21.87 -6.93
C ALA A 73 -26.46 22.08 -8.38
N PRO A 74 -27.59 22.79 -8.60
CA PRO A 74 -28.18 22.96 -9.93
C PRO A 74 -27.22 23.61 -10.93
N ASP A 75 -26.45 24.61 -10.48
CA ASP A 75 -25.53 25.39 -11.34
C ASP A 75 -24.12 24.76 -11.47
N ALA A 76 -23.92 23.53 -10.98
CA ALA A 76 -22.61 22.88 -11.06
C ALA A 76 -22.32 22.37 -12.47
N GLN A 77 -21.12 22.67 -12.99
CA GLN A 77 -20.72 22.26 -14.35
C GLN A 77 -20.58 20.74 -14.49
N GLN A 78 -20.43 20.01 -13.39
CA GLN A 78 -20.33 18.55 -13.42
C GLN A 78 -20.85 17.92 -12.12
N TRP A 79 -21.66 16.87 -12.26
CA TRP A 79 -22.04 15.95 -11.20
C TRP A 79 -21.33 14.59 -11.37
N SER A 80 -21.10 13.90 -10.26
CA SER A 80 -20.54 12.55 -10.22
C SER A 80 -21.27 11.73 -9.16
N ILE A 81 -21.86 10.62 -9.59
CA ILE A 81 -22.64 9.69 -8.78
C ILE A 81 -21.85 8.38 -8.78
N ASN A 82 -21.29 8.01 -7.64
CA ASN A 82 -20.73 6.66 -7.45
C ASN A 82 -21.83 5.80 -6.85
N LEU A 83 -22.22 4.75 -7.57
CA LEU A 83 -23.28 3.85 -7.15
C LEU A 83 -22.85 3.03 -5.93
N GLN A 84 -23.84 2.56 -5.17
CA GLN A 84 -23.66 1.51 -4.18
C GLN A 84 -23.06 0.25 -4.83
N GLY A 85 -22.35 -0.53 -4.04
CA GLY A 85 -21.72 -1.75 -4.55
C GLY A 85 -21.45 -2.77 -3.45
N PRO A 86 -20.94 -3.98 -3.80
CA PRO A 86 -20.83 -5.09 -2.84
C PRO A 86 -19.95 -4.85 -1.60
N ARG A 87 -19.29 -3.68 -1.50
CA ARG A 87 -18.43 -3.24 -0.39
C ARG A 87 -18.73 -1.80 0.09
N SER A 88 -19.85 -1.22 -0.33
CA SER A 88 -20.33 0.11 0.08
C SER A 88 -21.85 0.13 -0.01
N PRO A 89 -22.58 0.11 1.11
CA PRO A 89 -24.05 0.15 1.09
C PRO A 89 -24.63 1.53 0.73
N VAL A 90 -23.76 2.55 0.58
CA VAL A 90 -24.13 3.94 0.35
C VAL A 90 -23.65 4.46 -1.01
N MET A 91 -24.38 5.44 -1.54
CA MET A 91 -23.99 6.20 -2.73
C MET A 91 -23.09 7.37 -2.31
N ASN A 92 -22.11 7.70 -3.16
CA ASN A 92 -21.23 8.86 -2.93
C ASN A 92 -21.43 9.85 -4.08
N LEU A 93 -22.02 11.00 -3.77
CA LEU A 93 -22.30 12.08 -4.69
C LEU A 93 -21.21 13.15 -4.58
N SER A 94 -20.77 13.71 -5.69
CA SER A 94 -19.94 14.92 -5.68
C SER A 94 -20.20 15.80 -6.88
N TRP A 95 -19.87 17.09 -6.78
CA TRP A 95 -19.94 18.01 -7.90
C TRP A 95 -18.69 18.88 -8.02
N ARG A 96 -18.55 19.49 -9.20
CA ARG A 96 -17.55 20.51 -9.50
C ARG A 96 -18.25 21.72 -10.11
N GLU A 97 -18.05 22.87 -9.48
CA GLU A 97 -18.51 24.17 -9.96
C GLU A 97 -17.68 24.64 -11.16
N ALA A 98 -18.26 25.53 -11.98
CA ALA A 98 -17.51 26.17 -13.06
C ALA A 98 -16.42 27.09 -12.48
N PRO A 99 -15.16 27.03 -12.95
CA PRO A 99 -14.12 27.91 -12.41
C PRO A 99 -14.47 29.38 -12.64
N ALA A 100 -14.35 30.20 -11.60
CA ALA A 100 -14.78 31.59 -11.59
C ALA A 100 -14.13 32.40 -12.72
N ALA A 101 -14.88 33.36 -13.30
CA ALA A 101 -14.45 34.09 -14.49
C ALA A 101 -13.09 34.82 -14.35
N GLY A 102 -12.70 35.18 -13.12
CA GLY A 102 -11.43 35.84 -12.82
C GLY A 102 -10.18 34.94 -12.88
N GLU A 103 -10.23 33.70 -12.37
CA GLU A 103 -9.06 32.80 -12.32
C GLU A 103 -8.55 32.42 -13.72
N ARG A 104 -9.46 32.43 -14.71
CA ARG A 104 -9.18 32.04 -16.09
C ARG A 104 -8.16 32.95 -16.79
N ARG A 105 -8.01 34.22 -16.36
CA ARG A 105 -7.03 35.16 -16.95
C ARG A 105 -5.58 34.84 -16.58
N SER A 106 -5.31 34.31 -15.38
CA SER A 106 -3.95 33.92 -14.98
C SER A 106 -3.51 32.57 -15.53
N ALA A 107 -4.45 31.68 -15.86
CA ALA A 107 -4.14 30.39 -16.45
C ALA A 107 -3.71 30.49 -17.92
N GLY A 108 -4.34 31.36 -18.72
CA GLY A 108 -3.94 31.60 -20.11
C GLY A 108 -2.54 32.18 -20.22
N ARG A 109 -2.26 33.27 -19.48
CA ARG A 109 -0.99 34.00 -19.58
C ARG A 109 0.24 33.18 -19.16
N ARG A 110 0.07 32.24 -18.21
CA ARG A 110 1.14 31.35 -17.74
C ARG A 110 1.40 30.15 -18.68
N GLY A 111 0.58 29.97 -19.72
CA GLY A 111 0.82 29.00 -20.79
C GLY A 111 1.68 29.54 -21.94
N GLU A 112 1.73 30.86 -22.12
CA GLU A 112 2.43 31.51 -23.25
C GLU A 112 3.81 32.10 -22.86
N GLU A 113 4.04 32.42 -21.58
CA GLU A 113 5.34 32.91 -21.06
C GLU A 113 6.24 31.77 -20.52
N GLY A 114 6.00 30.52 -20.97
CA GLY A 114 6.73 29.32 -20.53
C GLY A 114 7.82 28.81 -21.48
N GLY A 115 7.95 29.42 -22.66
CA GLY A 115 9.11 29.27 -23.54
C GLY A 115 10.11 30.39 -23.28
N ASP A 116 11.40 30.08 -23.42
CA ASP A 116 12.53 31.02 -23.38
C ASP A 116 12.76 31.75 -22.04
N ALA A 117 13.31 31.01 -21.07
CA ALA A 117 14.08 31.57 -19.97
C ALA A 117 15.43 30.83 -19.82
N ASP A 118 16.49 31.60 -20.03
CA ASP A 118 17.89 31.23 -20.18
C ASP A 118 18.49 30.33 -19.08
N SER A 119 19.50 29.56 -19.50
CA SER A 119 20.47 28.85 -18.69
C SER A 119 21.33 29.78 -17.80
N GLY A 120 21.63 29.36 -16.57
CA GLY A 120 22.68 29.99 -15.78
C GLY A 120 22.61 29.72 -14.29
N LEU A 121 23.34 28.71 -13.82
CA LEU A 121 23.92 28.65 -12.46
C LEU A 121 24.94 27.49 -12.41
N GLU A 122 26.20 27.83 -12.15
CA GLU A 122 27.34 26.90 -12.15
C GLU A 122 27.35 25.93 -10.95
N PRO A 123 28.00 24.75 -11.07
CA PRO A 123 28.32 23.89 -9.93
C PRO A 123 29.55 24.41 -9.14
N PRO A 124 29.57 24.29 -7.80
CA PRO A 124 30.72 24.71 -7.00
C PRO A 124 31.92 23.77 -7.17
N GLY A 125 33.13 24.35 -7.14
CA GLY A 125 34.36 23.69 -7.59
C GLY A 125 35.01 22.67 -6.65
N GLY A 126 35.87 21.83 -7.25
CA GLY A 126 36.91 21.03 -6.60
C GLY A 126 38.28 21.36 -7.21
N PRO A 127 39.40 21.18 -6.48
CA PRO A 127 40.65 21.88 -6.77
C PRO A 127 41.50 21.26 -7.90
N ALA A 128 42.38 22.11 -8.44
CA ALA A 128 43.15 21.87 -9.66
C ALA A 128 44.29 20.84 -9.54
N GLY A 129 44.57 20.16 -10.67
CA GLY A 129 45.77 19.37 -10.93
C GLY A 129 46.16 19.42 -12.41
N ARG A 130 47.39 19.84 -12.70
CA ARG A 130 48.04 19.90 -14.04
C ARG A 130 48.12 18.46 -14.63
N GLY A 131 48.23 18.22 -15.93
CA GLY A 131 48.43 19.03 -17.13
C GLY A 131 48.96 18.12 -18.26
N GLU A 132 49.06 18.60 -19.51
CA GLU A 132 49.56 17.87 -20.70
C GLU A 132 48.64 16.70 -21.17
N GLY A 133 48.29 16.48 -22.44
CA GLY A 133 48.51 17.26 -23.67
C GLY A 133 49.17 16.43 -24.78
N HIS A 134 48.41 15.91 -25.76
CA HIS A 134 48.94 15.54 -27.09
C HIS A 134 47.88 15.46 -28.22
N ARG A 135 48.31 15.88 -29.40
CA ARG A 135 47.74 15.71 -30.77
C ARG A 135 47.87 14.23 -31.24
N ALA A 136 47.32 13.76 -32.37
CA ALA A 136 46.23 14.11 -33.31
C ALA A 136 46.20 13.03 -34.44
N GLN A 137 45.20 13.06 -35.34
CA GLN A 137 45.28 12.55 -36.75
C GLN A 137 45.50 11.02 -36.96
N ASP A 138 45.19 10.38 -38.09
CA ASP A 138 44.22 10.58 -39.20
C ASP A 138 44.03 9.21 -39.93
N MET A 139 43.03 9.07 -40.82
CA MET A 139 42.94 8.25 -42.08
C MET A 139 43.71 6.88 -42.25
N GLN A 140 43.29 5.83 -43.00
CA GLN A 140 42.34 5.62 -44.12
C GLN A 140 42.09 4.09 -44.37
N ARG A 141 40.94 3.73 -44.99
CA ARG A 141 40.69 2.80 -46.16
C ARG A 141 41.82 1.87 -46.69
N GLU A 142 41.66 0.65 -47.25
CA GLU A 142 40.60 -0.27 -47.79
C GLU A 142 41.07 -1.76 -47.64
N GLY A 143 40.44 -2.89 -48.09
CA GLY A 143 39.11 -3.23 -48.66
C GLY A 143 39.13 -4.48 -49.60
N ARG A 144 38.04 -5.29 -49.61
CA ARG A 144 37.81 -6.61 -50.32
C ARG A 144 38.69 -7.80 -49.85
N GLY A 145 38.25 -9.07 -49.85
CA GLY A 145 36.98 -9.69 -50.29
C GLY A 145 36.90 -11.21 -49.97
N ASP A 146 36.09 -11.94 -50.74
CA ASP A 146 35.92 -13.41 -50.84
C ASP A 146 35.11 -14.23 -49.79
N ARG A 147 34.26 -15.11 -50.34
CA ARG A 147 33.63 -16.29 -49.71
C ARG A 147 34.38 -17.56 -50.16
N PRO A 148 34.07 -18.75 -49.61
CA PRO A 148 33.18 -19.64 -50.37
C PRO A 148 32.12 -20.37 -49.51
N GLU A 149 31.42 -21.32 -50.15
CA GLU A 149 30.13 -21.89 -49.76
C GLU A 149 30.21 -23.17 -48.90
N GLY A 150 29.07 -23.60 -48.35
CA GLY A 150 28.91 -24.91 -47.70
C GLY A 150 27.45 -25.19 -47.37
N ALA A 151 26.72 -25.81 -48.30
CA ALA A 151 25.27 -26.01 -48.20
C ALA A 151 24.86 -27.34 -47.57
N ARG A 152 23.68 -27.38 -46.93
CA ARG A 152 22.70 -28.46 -47.14
C ARG A 152 21.29 -28.00 -46.79
N ALA A 153 20.34 -28.41 -47.63
CA ALA A 153 18.93 -28.09 -47.52
C ALA A 153 18.14 -29.34 -47.11
N GLU A 154 16.97 -29.13 -46.51
CA GLU A 154 15.78 -29.94 -46.76
C GLU A 154 14.56 -29.08 -46.44
N GLY A 155 13.50 -29.19 -47.23
CA GLY A 155 12.37 -28.27 -47.20
C GLY A 155 11.04 -28.96 -47.04
N MET A 156 9.99 -28.18 -46.76
CA MET A 156 8.62 -28.64 -46.92
C MET A 156 7.74 -27.48 -47.41
N GLN A 157 7.15 -27.66 -48.58
CA GLN A 157 6.18 -26.75 -49.17
C GLN A 157 4.78 -27.05 -48.64
N ARG A 158 3.94 -26.02 -48.44
CA ARG A 158 2.64 -25.93 -49.15
C ARG A 158 1.96 -24.57 -48.99
N GLU A 159 1.62 -24.04 -50.16
CA GLU A 159 0.47 -23.21 -50.59
C GLU A 159 -0.70 -23.03 -49.58
N GLY A 160 -1.47 -21.94 -49.60
CA GLY A 160 -1.44 -20.75 -50.46
C GLY A 160 -2.81 -20.05 -50.59
N ARG A 161 -2.85 -18.92 -51.33
CA ARG A 161 -4.02 -18.07 -51.69
C ARG A 161 -4.61 -17.19 -50.55
N GLY A 162 -4.98 -15.92 -50.77
CA GLY A 162 -4.74 -15.04 -51.92
C GLY A 162 -5.76 -13.89 -52.07
N ALA A 163 -5.27 -12.68 -52.42
CA ALA A 163 -5.95 -11.51 -53.04
C ALA A 163 -7.25 -10.91 -52.40
N GLY A 164 -7.55 -9.62 -52.53
CA GLY A 164 -6.76 -8.49 -53.06
C GLY A 164 -7.59 -7.31 -53.58
N GLY A 165 -7.02 -6.10 -53.55
CA GLY A 165 -7.47 -4.89 -54.30
C GLY A 165 -8.69 -4.12 -53.74
N ARG A 166 -8.98 -2.89 -54.20
CA ARG A 166 -8.18 -1.80 -54.83
C ARG A 166 -9.06 -0.53 -54.92
N ALA A 167 -8.49 0.59 -55.42
CA ALA A 167 -9.18 1.76 -56.02
C ALA A 167 -9.92 2.73 -55.05
N GLU A 168 -10.07 4.04 -55.32
CA GLU A 168 -9.28 5.06 -56.06
C GLU A 168 -9.96 6.45 -55.90
N GLY A 169 -9.27 7.56 -56.22
CA GLY A 169 -9.91 8.70 -56.93
C GLY A 169 -10.00 10.09 -56.28
N GLY A 170 -9.52 11.11 -57.03
CA GLY A 170 -9.94 12.55 -56.96
C GLY A 170 -9.17 13.43 -55.97
N ARG A 171 -8.23 14.33 -56.34
CA ARG A 171 -8.14 15.48 -57.32
C ARG A 171 -8.74 16.81 -56.82
N GLY A 172 -8.02 17.91 -57.11
CA GLY A 172 -8.36 19.32 -56.82
C GLY A 172 -7.18 20.03 -56.16
N GLU A 173 -6.20 20.58 -56.88
CA GLU A 173 -6.18 21.92 -57.54
C GLU A 173 -6.13 23.11 -56.55
N GLY A 174 -5.19 24.04 -56.77
CA GLY A 174 -5.04 25.26 -55.96
C GLY A 174 -3.62 25.86 -56.01
N MET A 175 -3.36 26.72 -56.99
CA MET A 175 -2.02 27.23 -57.34
C MET A 175 -1.87 28.73 -56.99
N GLN A 176 -0.74 29.07 -56.35
CA GLN A 176 -0.03 30.37 -56.35
C GLN A 176 -0.79 31.70 -56.08
N ARG A 177 -0.19 32.54 -55.22
CA ARG A 177 0.24 33.89 -55.61
C ARG A 177 1.36 34.45 -54.73
N GLU A 178 2.18 35.32 -55.33
CA GLU A 178 3.41 35.88 -54.78
C GLU A 178 3.18 37.17 -53.98
N GLY A 179 4.22 37.61 -53.23
CA GLY A 179 4.25 38.92 -52.58
C GLY A 179 5.55 39.13 -51.81
N MET A 180 6.61 39.60 -52.48
CA MET A 180 7.97 39.73 -51.94
C MET A 180 8.44 41.20 -51.92
N ARG A 181 9.38 41.50 -51.00
CA ARG A 181 10.28 42.69 -50.87
C ARG A 181 9.94 43.77 -49.82
N ALA A 182 10.63 43.67 -48.69
CA ALA A 182 11.89 44.38 -48.38
C ALA A 182 12.01 45.94 -48.42
N ASP A 183 12.70 46.42 -47.37
CA ASP A 183 13.70 47.50 -47.31
C ASP A 183 13.41 48.92 -46.75
N ASN A 184 14.25 49.23 -45.75
CA ASN A 184 14.92 50.49 -45.38
C ASN A 184 14.26 51.59 -44.53
N ALA A 185 15.08 52.03 -43.55
CA ALA A 185 15.00 53.24 -42.74
C ALA A 185 15.68 54.44 -43.50
N PRO A 186 15.88 55.69 -42.97
CA PRO A 186 16.35 56.01 -41.61
C PRO A 186 15.86 57.34 -40.94
N ARG A 187 16.30 57.50 -39.67
CA ARG A 187 16.56 58.73 -38.86
C ARG A 187 16.02 60.11 -39.29
N GLN A 188 15.52 60.87 -38.30
CA GLN A 188 16.10 62.18 -37.95
C GLN A 188 15.81 62.61 -36.49
N GLU A 189 16.58 63.59 -36.00
CA GLU A 189 16.64 64.12 -34.63
C GLU A 189 15.75 65.38 -34.48
N ALA A 190 15.47 65.84 -33.24
CA ALA A 190 15.74 67.25 -32.82
C ALA A 190 15.17 67.69 -31.44
N HIS A 191 15.93 68.58 -30.78
CA HIS A 191 15.56 69.74 -29.94
C HIS A 191 14.86 69.64 -28.56
N THR A 192 15.71 69.55 -27.52
CA THR A 192 16.00 70.58 -26.49
C THR A 192 14.93 71.52 -25.88
N GLY A 193 14.95 71.60 -24.53
CA GLY A 193 14.56 72.78 -23.71
C GLY A 193 13.30 72.58 -22.85
N GLY A 194 13.24 72.92 -21.55
CA GLY A 194 14.25 73.43 -20.63
C GLY A 194 13.61 74.10 -19.39
N GLU A 195 14.33 74.10 -18.26
CA GLU A 195 14.22 75.03 -17.10
C GLU A 195 13.47 74.64 -15.79
N ARG A 196 14.29 74.60 -14.72
CA ARG A 196 14.11 75.09 -13.31
C ARG A 196 13.08 74.43 -12.34
N GLY A 197 13.63 73.83 -11.27
CA GLY A 197 12.93 73.55 -9.99
C GLY A 197 13.01 74.74 -9.01
N PRO A 198 13.23 74.57 -7.67
CA PRO A 198 13.55 73.36 -6.89
C PRO A 198 12.69 73.15 -5.61
N GLY A 199 12.95 72.08 -4.83
CA GLY A 199 12.25 71.80 -3.56
C GLY A 199 12.92 70.79 -2.62
N SER A 200 13.99 71.22 -1.94
CA SER A 200 14.56 70.74 -0.65
C SER A 200 14.43 69.25 -0.20
N ALA A 201 15.56 68.64 0.17
CA ALA A 201 15.63 67.30 0.77
C ALA A 201 16.00 67.30 2.27
N ARG A 202 15.31 66.45 3.08
CA ARG A 202 15.72 65.89 4.40
C ARG A 202 15.92 66.90 5.57
N PRO A 203 16.05 66.49 6.87
CA PRO A 203 16.27 65.13 7.42
C PRO A 203 15.47 64.70 8.71
N GLN A 204 15.57 63.39 9.02
CA GLN A 204 15.70 62.72 10.34
C GLN A 204 14.65 62.79 11.50
N ARG A 205 14.46 61.58 12.07
CA ARG A 205 14.20 61.18 13.48
C ARG A 205 12.81 61.42 14.13
N GLY A 206 12.25 60.32 14.67
CA GLY A 206 11.53 60.36 15.96
C GLY A 206 10.26 59.49 16.06
N GLY A 207 10.29 58.49 16.95
CA GLY A 207 9.21 58.18 17.92
C GLY A 207 7.77 57.84 17.46
N GLU A 208 7.41 56.57 17.67
CA GLU A 208 6.12 56.09 18.20
C GLU A 208 4.78 56.44 17.50
N GLY A 209 4.09 55.39 17.04
CA GLY A 209 2.69 55.42 16.58
C GLY A 209 2.16 53.99 16.38
N ARG A 210 1.35 53.51 17.33
CA ARG A 210 0.73 52.18 17.31
C ARG A 210 -0.52 52.16 16.41
N GLU A 211 -0.86 50.95 15.94
CA GLU A 211 -2.17 50.53 15.41
C GLU A 211 -2.73 51.26 14.17
N MET A 212 -2.69 50.59 13.01
CA MET A 212 -3.82 49.76 12.56
C MET A 212 -3.46 49.08 11.22
N ALA A 213 -3.31 47.75 11.23
CA ALA A 213 -3.33 46.93 10.04
C ALA A 213 -4.30 45.77 10.28
N MET A 214 -5.43 45.77 9.58
CA MET A 214 -6.50 44.80 9.82
C MET A 214 -6.04 43.37 9.55
N ALA A 215 -6.30 42.48 10.50
CA ALA A 215 -6.04 41.06 10.35
C ALA A 215 -6.98 40.45 9.29
N ALA A 216 -6.40 39.82 8.28
CA ALA A 216 -7.13 38.81 7.52
C ALA A 216 -7.44 37.62 8.46
N PRO A 217 -8.60 36.93 8.33
CA PRO A 217 -8.93 35.83 9.22
C PRO A 217 -7.92 34.69 9.01
N GLN A 218 -7.23 34.31 10.09
CA GLN A 218 -6.37 33.13 10.09
C GLN A 218 -7.26 31.89 9.93
N ALA A 219 -7.19 31.24 8.76
CA ALA A 219 -7.87 29.97 8.54
C ALA A 219 -7.29 28.92 9.50
N GLU A 220 -8.17 28.17 10.16
CA GLU A 220 -7.76 27.18 11.18
C GLU A 220 -6.76 26.16 10.62
N PRO A 221 -5.77 25.70 11.42
CA PRO A 221 -4.78 24.73 10.97
C PRO A 221 -5.40 23.40 10.49
N ALA A 222 -6.56 23.00 11.03
CA ALA A 222 -7.32 21.84 10.56
C ALA A 222 -7.77 21.96 9.08
N GLN A 223 -8.09 23.17 8.61
CA GLN A 223 -8.46 23.42 7.21
C GLN A 223 -7.23 23.41 6.29
N ALA A 224 -6.05 23.80 6.82
CA ALA A 224 -4.79 23.71 6.09
C ALA A 224 -4.33 22.25 5.89
N GLU A 225 -4.48 21.38 6.89
CA GLU A 225 -4.16 19.95 6.74
C GLU A 225 -5.19 19.22 5.86
N ALA A 226 -6.47 19.58 5.91
CA ALA A 226 -7.48 19.06 4.98
C ALA A 226 -7.10 19.37 3.51
N ARG A 227 -6.59 20.59 3.24
CA ARG A 227 -6.05 20.98 1.92
C ARG A 227 -4.80 20.17 1.51
N GLN A 228 -3.96 19.74 2.45
CA GLN A 228 -2.77 18.94 2.13
C GLN A 228 -3.04 17.45 1.87
N GLN A 229 -4.22 16.91 2.24
CA GLN A 229 -4.57 15.52 1.98
C GLN A 229 -5.30 15.28 0.64
N GLY A 230 -5.59 16.33 -0.12
CA GLY A 230 -6.19 16.22 -1.44
C GLY A 230 -5.64 17.23 -2.44
N GLY A 231 -4.77 16.78 -3.35
CA GLY A 231 -4.39 17.52 -4.58
C GLY A 231 -5.51 17.57 -5.64
N GLN A 232 -6.76 17.59 -5.20
CA GLN A 232 -7.96 17.79 -5.99
C GLN A 232 -8.63 19.03 -5.39
N GLN A 233 -9.03 19.99 -6.24
CA GLN A 233 -9.89 21.10 -5.82
C GLN A 233 -11.06 20.54 -5.00
N ALA A 234 -11.46 21.25 -3.94
CA ALA A 234 -12.43 20.76 -2.96
C ALA A 234 -13.76 20.38 -3.63
N GLN A 235 -13.87 19.11 -4.01
CA GLN A 235 -15.10 18.53 -4.50
C GLN A 235 -16.06 18.45 -3.33
N ASN A 236 -17.13 19.23 -3.39
CA ASN A 236 -18.24 19.08 -2.48
C ASN A 236 -18.75 17.64 -2.60
N ARG A 237 -18.78 16.91 -1.48
CA ARG A 237 -19.07 15.48 -1.40
C ARG A 237 -20.19 15.25 -0.40
N LEU A 238 -21.16 14.42 -0.79
CA LEU A 238 -22.25 13.98 0.05
C LEU A 238 -22.31 12.45 0.01
N ILE A 239 -22.63 11.85 1.16
CA ILE A 239 -22.93 10.42 1.27
C ILE A 239 -24.44 10.30 1.44
N MET A 240 -25.06 9.34 0.76
CA MET A 240 -26.51 9.23 0.69
C MET A 240 -26.94 7.77 0.90
N ASP A 241 -28.02 7.59 1.65
CA ASP A 241 -28.75 6.32 1.73
C ASP A 241 -29.52 6.10 0.41
N PRO A 242 -29.24 5.02 -0.35
CA PRO A 242 -29.92 4.77 -1.63
C PRO A 242 -31.44 4.68 -1.46
N ALA A 243 -31.94 4.05 -0.39
CA ALA A 243 -33.36 3.75 -0.20
C ALA A 243 -34.20 4.94 0.28
N THR A 244 -33.61 5.89 1.02
CA THR A 244 -34.37 7.06 1.53
C THR A 244 -34.02 8.36 0.80
N GLY A 245 -32.83 8.46 0.23
CA GLY A 245 -32.27 9.73 -0.24
C GLY A 245 -31.85 10.69 0.88
N GLU A 246 -31.78 10.21 2.12
CA GLU A 246 -31.23 10.96 3.25
C GLU A 246 -29.73 11.18 3.08
N ILE A 247 -29.27 12.38 3.43
CA ILE A 247 -27.85 12.74 3.42
C ILE A 247 -27.22 12.29 4.74
N LEU A 248 -26.39 11.25 4.66
CA LEU A 248 -25.68 10.70 5.79
C LEU A 248 -24.42 11.52 6.05
N GLN A 249 -24.24 11.95 7.30
CA GLN A 249 -23.02 12.62 7.80
C GLN A 249 -22.27 11.69 8.76
N PRO A 250 -21.51 10.70 8.24
CA PRO A 250 -20.81 9.77 9.10
C PRO A 250 -19.67 10.46 9.86
N ARG A 251 -19.37 9.95 11.05
CA ARG A 251 -18.28 10.48 11.89
C ARG A 251 -16.95 10.46 11.14
N GLN A 252 -16.11 11.47 11.39
CA GLN A 252 -14.72 11.45 10.93
C GLN A 252 -13.98 10.30 11.61
N THR A 253 -13.33 9.45 10.81
CA THR A 253 -12.51 8.34 11.30
C THR A 253 -11.31 8.12 10.38
N ALA A 254 -10.21 7.65 10.94
CA ALA A 254 -9.10 7.13 10.12
C ALA A 254 -9.43 5.72 9.54
N GLY A 255 -10.48 5.06 10.04
CA GLY A 255 -11.08 3.86 9.48
C GLY A 255 -10.10 2.70 9.30
N GLY A 256 -10.36 1.86 8.30
CA GLY A 256 -9.38 0.87 7.82
C GLY A 256 -8.19 1.52 7.08
N ASN A 257 -8.24 2.82 6.76
CA ASN A 257 -7.17 3.53 6.08
C ASN A 257 -5.95 3.75 6.97
N PHE A 258 -6.12 3.92 8.28
CA PHE A 258 -5.02 3.92 9.24
C PHE A 258 -4.20 2.64 9.15
N LEU A 259 -4.84 1.47 9.29
CA LEU A 259 -4.17 0.16 9.24
C LEU A 259 -3.50 -0.07 7.88
N TYR A 260 -4.19 0.28 6.79
CA TYR A 260 -3.63 0.21 5.43
C TYR A 260 -2.37 1.08 5.24
N ARG A 261 -2.33 2.28 5.81
CA ARG A 261 -1.16 3.17 5.70
C ARG A 261 -0.04 2.79 6.66
N PHE A 262 -0.38 2.41 7.89
CA PHE A 262 0.58 1.96 8.89
C PHE A 262 1.39 0.73 8.42
N HIS A 263 0.78 -0.13 7.58
CA HIS A 263 1.47 -1.24 6.91
C HIS A 263 2.74 -0.85 6.12
N PHE A 264 2.82 0.36 5.54
CA PHE A 264 3.95 0.74 4.67
C PHE A 264 4.54 2.15 4.89
N GLU A 265 3.83 3.07 5.55
CA GLU A 265 4.32 4.42 5.88
C GLU A 265 4.70 4.57 7.36
N LEU A 266 4.36 3.58 8.20
CA LEU A 266 4.30 3.71 9.65
C LEU A 266 3.46 4.95 10.06
N TYR A 267 3.56 5.41 11.31
CA TYR A 267 2.87 6.62 11.75
C TYR A 267 3.68 7.31 12.85
N GLY A 268 3.58 8.64 12.96
CA GLY A 268 4.40 9.44 13.88
C GLY A 268 5.81 9.78 13.37
N MET A 269 6.08 9.59 12.08
CA MET A 269 7.31 9.99 11.39
C MET A 269 6.99 10.43 9.96
N ASP A 270 7.97 10.98 9.24
CA ASP A 270 7.81 11.29 7.83
C ASP A 270 7.49 10.04 6.98
N ARG A 271 6.62 10.22 5.97
CA ARG A 271 6.11 9.14 5.13
C ARG A 271 7.21 8.48 4.30
N LEU A 272 8.22 9.23 3.87
CA LEU A 272 9.35 8.70 3.12
C LEU A 272 10.24 7.84 4.03
N THR A 273 10.50 8.30 5.26
CA THR A 273 11.26 7.54 6.28
C THR A 273 10.59 6.21 6.60
N GLY A 274 9.28 6.19 6.85
CA GLY A 274 8.55 4.95 7.12
C GLY A 274 8.60 3.96 5.95
N ARG A 275 8.45 4.45 4.71
CA ARG A 275 8.60 3.64 3.49
C ARG A 275 10.01 3.06 3.33
N TRP A 276 11.07 3.81 3.68
CA TRP A 276 12.44 3.28 3.71
C TRP A 276 12.61 2.17 4.74
N ILE A 277 12.10 2.37 5.96
CA ILE A 277 12.17 1.36 7.04
C ILE A 277 11.44 0.07 6.63
N VAL A 278 10.21 0.19 6.11
CA VAL A 278 9.44 -0.98 5.65
C VAL A 278 10.10 -1.62 4.42
N GLY A 279 10.57 -0.84 3.44
CA GLY A 279 11.24 -1.37 2.25
C GLY A 279 12.51 -2.17 2.56
N ILE A 280 13.33 -1.69 3.51
CA ILE A 280 14.48 -2.44 4.03
C ILE A 280 14.01 -3.73 4.72
N ALA A 281 12.96 -3.66 5.56
CA ALA A 281 12.40 -4.84 6.22
C ALA A 281 11.86 -5.88 5.20
N THR A 282 11.21 -5.43 4.12
CA THR A 282 10.72 -6.28 3.01
C THR A 282 11.88 -6.95 2.28
N MET A 283 12.98 -6.24 2.02
CA MET A 283 14.19 -6.83 1.40
C MET A 283 14.76 -7.96 2.27
N PHE A 284 14.97 -7.70 3.57
CA PHE A 284 15.45 -8.73 4.50
C PHE A 284 14.45 -9.87 4.70
N MET A 285 13.15 -9.59 4.64
CA MET A 285 12.11 -10.62 4.67
C MET A 285 12.19 -11.54 3.44
N PHE A 286 12.44 -11.00 2.25
CA PHE A 286 12.64 -11.79 1.04
C PHE A 286 13.86 -12.72 1.17
N VAL A 287 14.97 -12.19 1.69
CA VAL A 287 16.17 -12.98 2.05
C VAL A 287 15.85 -14.03 3.14
N ALA A 288 15.01 -13.70 4.12
CA ALA A 288 14.57 -14.63 5.17
C ALA A 288 13.73 -15.79 4.61
N ILE A 289 12.85 -15.54 3.63
CA ILE A 289 12.10 -16.59 2.93
C ILE A 289 13.05 -17.51 2.18
N ILE A 290 13.93 -16.97 1.32
CA ILE A 290 14.88 -17.75 0.52
C ILE A 290 15.80 -18.60 1.41
N SER A 291 16.39 -17.99 2.44
CA SER A 291 17.25 -18.70 3.40
C SER A 291 16.47 -19.74 4.22
N GLY A 292 15.20 -19.50 4.56
CA GLY A 292 14.32 -20.46 5.23
C GLY A 292 14.11 -21.73 4.39
N VAL A 293 13.79 -21.57 3.10
CA VAL A 293 13.65 -22.69 2.14
C VAL A 293 14.97 -23.47 2.01
N ILE A 294 16.12 -22.78 1.87
CA ILE A 294 17.44 -23.42 1.78
C ILE A 294 17.82 -24.20 3.05
N VAL A 295 17.43 -23.71 4.23
CA VAL A 295 17.70 -24.39 5.50
C VAL A 295 16.89 -25.69 5.61
N HIS A 296 15.64 -25.71 5.15
CA HIS A 296 14.71 -26.84 5.27
C HIS A 296 14.82 -27.89 4.13
N ARG A 297 15.85 -28.74 4.20
CA ARG A 297 16.07 -29.87 3.25
C ARG A 297 14.85 -30.80 3.06
N ASN A 298 14.04 -31.00 4.10
CA ASN A 298 12.92 -31.95 4.11
C ASN A 298 11.54 -31.27 4.16
N ILE A 299 11.45 -30.01 3.67
CA ILE A 299 10.30 -29.12 3.87
C ILE A 299 8.92 -29.78 3.66
N PHE A 300 8.76 -30.59 2.61
CA PHE A 300 7.51 -31.32 2.32
C PHE A 300 7.27 -32.55 3.20
N LYS A 301 8.31 -33.26 3.67
CA LYS A 301 8.16 -34.44 4.54
C LYS A 301 7.83 -34.03 5.98
N ASP A 302 8.48 -32.97 6.47
CA ASP A 302 8.21 -32.44 7.81
C ASP A 302 6.84 -31.73 7.88
N PHE A 303 6.33 -31.17 6.78
CA PHE A 303 5.00 -30.53 6.69
C PHE A 303 3.85 -31.45 7.14
N PHE A 304 3.82 -32.69 6.68
CA PHE A 304 2.78 -33.66 7.05
C PHE A 304 2.98 -34.29 8.44
N THR A 305 4.07 -33.95 9.15
CA THR A 305 4.49 -34.63 10.40
C THR A 305 4.39 -33.70 11.61
N PHE A 306 3.19 -33.23 11.96
CA PHE A 306 2.99 -32.44 13.18
C PHE A 306 3.16 -33.30 14.44
N ARG A 307 4.15 -32.99 15.29
CA ARG A 307 4.46 -33.77 16.50
C ARG A 307 4.04 -33.00 17.77
N PRO A 308 2.81 -33.20 18.29
CA PRO A 308 2.35 -32.49 19.49
C PRO A 308 3.15 -32.85 20.75
N GLY A 309 3.22 -31.91 21.70
CA GLY A 309 3.79 -32.14 23.04
C GLY A 309 5.32 -32.33 23.12
N LYS A 310 6.07 -32.04 22.04
CA LYS A 310 7.54 -32.18 21.96
C LYS A 310 8.30 -30.85 22.13
N GLY A 311 7.68 -29.85 22.77
CA GLY A 311 8.31 -28.57 23.10
C GLY A 311 8.85 -27.83 21.87
N LYS A 312 10.15 -27.51 21.85
CA LYS A 312 10.82 -26.83 20.72
C LYS A 312 10.53 -27.49 19.35
N ARG A 313 10.39 -28.82 19.28
CA ARG A 313 10.09 -29.51 18.02
C ARG A 313 8.67 -29.19 17.52
N SER A 314 7.67 -29.18 18.40
CA SER A 314 6.29 -28.83 18.02
C SER A 314 6.18 -27.38 17.54
N TRP A 315 6.97 -26.47 18.10
CA TRP A 315 7.04 -25.08 17.64
C TRP A 315 7.72 -24.94 16.28
N LEU A 316 8.76 -25.74 16.00
CA LEU A 316 9.39 -25.80 14.69
C LEU A 316 8.42 -26.38 13.65
N ASP A 317 7.73 -27.48 13.98
CA ASP A 317 6.72 -28.09 13.11
C ASP A 317 5.59 -27.09 12.79
N ALA A 318 5.12 -26.32 13.78
CA ALA A 318 4.10 -25.28 13.58
C ALA A 318 4.60 -24.12 12.70
N HIS A 319 5.79 -23.59 12.96
CA HIS A 319 6.38 -22.51 12.16
C HIS A 319 6.55 -22.94 10.68
N ASN A 320 7.10 -24.14 10.46
CA ASN A 320 7.23 -24.72 9.13
C ASN A 320 5.87 -24.88 8.45
N ALA A 321 4.86 -25.43 9.14
CA ALA A 321 3.53 -25.61 8.59
C ALA A 321 2.90 -24.27 8.15
N THR A 322 3.00 -23.23 8.99
CA THR A 322 2.48 -21.88 8.67
C THR A 322 3.23 -21.20 7.53
N GLY A 323 4.55 -21.41 7.42
CA GLY A 323 5.35 -20.84 6.34
C GLY A 323 5.19 -21.57 5.01
N VAL A 324 5.10 -22.90 5.01
CA VAL A 324 5.01 -23.73 3.79
C VAL A 324 3.63 -23.60 3.14
N LEU A 325 2.55 -23.66 3.92
CA LEU A 325 1.18 -23.62 3.41
C LEU A 325 0.88 -22.32 2.65
N ALA A 326 1.47 -21.20 3.10
CA ALA A 326 1.31 -19.89 2.49
C ALA A 326 2.56 -19.42 1.71
N LEU A 327 3.56 -20.29 1.48
CA LEU A 327 4.82 -19.91 0.83
C LEU A 327 4.65 -19.22 -0.54
N PRO A 328 3.79 -19.68 -1.46
CA PRO A 328 3.58 -18.99 -2.74
C PRO A 328 3.05 -17.57 -2.54
N PHE A 329 2.11 -17.39 -1.60
CA PHE A 329 1.61 -16.07 -1.22
C PHE A 329 2.69 -15.20 -0.58
N HIS A 330 3.50 -15.74 0.36
CA HIS A 330 4.57 -15.00 1.01
C HIS A 330 5.65 -14.54 0.03
N VAL A 331 6.04 -15.38 -0.94
CA VAL A 331 6.96 -14.98 -2.02
C VAL A 331 6.35 -13.84 -2.85
N VAL A 332 5.12 -14.01 -3.36
CA VAL A 332 4.46 -13.01 -4.21
C VAL A 332 4.20 -11.69 -3.49
N ILE A 333 3.68 -11.71 -2.26
CA ILE A 333 3.34 -10.49 -1.50
C ILE A 333 4.60 -9.69 -1.14
N THR A 334 5.71 -10.36 -0.80
CA THR A 334 6.97 -9.72 -0.45
C THR A 334 7.66 -9.14 -1.69
N PHE A 335 7.71 -9.91 -2.78
CA PHE A 335 8.31 -9.46 -4.03
C PHE A 335 7.53 -8.29 -4.65
N SER A 336 6.19 -8.38 -4.71
CA SER A 336 5.35 -7.28 -5.18
C SER A 336 5.42 -6.04 -4.27
N GLY A 337 5.53 -6.20 -2.95
CA GLY A 337 5.75 -5.09 -2.01
C GLY A 337 7.09 -4.41 -2.23
N LEU A 338 8.15 -5.20 -2.47
CA LEU A 338 9.49 -4.69 -2.80
C LEU A 338 9.48 -3.92 -4.13
N LEU A 339 8.77 -4.41 -5.15
CA LEU A 339 8.59 -3.70 -6.42
C LEU A 339 7.78 -2.40 -6.25
N LEU A 340 6.71 -2.40 -5.43
CA LEU A 340 5.91 -1.20 -5.16
C LEU A 340 6.71 -0.06 -4.50
N LEU A 341 7.73 -0.41 -3.70
CA LEU A 341 8.70 0.53 -3.16
C LEU A 341 9.95 0.68 -4.05
N GLY A 342 10.05 -0.10 -5.13
CA GLY A 342 11.23 -0.22 -6.00
C GLY A 342 11.64 1.10 -6.66
N PHE A 343 10.68 1.96 -7.05
CA PHE A 343 11.00 3.29 -7.58
C PHE A 343 11.66 4.23 -6.55
N GLN A 344 11.43 3.99 -5.26
CA GLN A 344 12.11 4.71 -4.17
C GLN A 344 13.46 4.05 -3.81
N LEU A 345 13.54 2.71 -3.86
CA LEU A 345 14.74 1.94 -3.51
C LEU A 345 15.81 1.91 -4.61
N MET A 346 15.41 2.00 -5.89
CA MET A 346 16.25 1.89 -7.09
C MET A 346 15.92 3.00 -8.12
N PRO A 347 16.09 4.29 -7.78
CA PRO A 347 15.72 5.40 -8.68
C PRO A 347 16.51 5.40 -10.00
N ALA A 348 17.73 4.85 -10.02
CA ALA A 348 18.56 4.78 -11.22
C ALA A 348 17.86 4.11 -12.41
N ALA A 349 17.10 3.02 -12.19
CA ALA A 349 16.41 2.31 -13.26
C ALA A 349 15.31 3.14 -13.94
N VAL A 350 14.70 4.09 -13.21
CA VAL A 350 13.76 5.07 -13.75
C VAL A 350 14.50 6.15 -14.52
N LEU A 351 15.56 6.70 -13.92
CA LEU A 351 16.35 7.78 -14.51
C LEU A 351 16.96 7.36 -15.85
N THR A 352 17.36 6.10 -16.02
CA THR A 352 17.87 5.54 -17.29
C THR A 352 16.78 5.12 -18.29
N ALA A 353 15.54 4.89 -17.84
CA ALA A 353 14.45 4.46 -18.72
C ALA A 353 13.61 5.63 -19.28
N TYR A 354 13.70 6.80 -18.64
CA TYR A 354 12.97 8.03 -18.99
C TYR A 354 13.90 9.24 -19.16
N ASP A 355 15.21 9.04 -19.28
CA ASP A 355 16.25 10.11 -19.38
C ASP A 355 16.09 11.23 -18.34
N GLY A 356 15.71 10.87 -17.12
CA GLY A 356 15.43 11.80 -16.03
C GLY A 356 14.05 12.47 -16.05
N ASP A 357 13.23 12.31 -17.09
CA ASP A 357 11.88 12.86 -17.17
C ASP A 357 10.88 12.10 -16.28
N THR A 358 10.96 12.43 -14.99
CA THR A 358 10.00 12.00 -13.97
C THR A 358 8.57 12.49 -14.22
N ARG A 359 8.33 13.49 -15.09
CA ARG A 359 6.98 13.95 -15.45
C ARG A 359 6.37 13.06 -16.52
N ALA A 360 7.10 12.68 -17.57
CA ALA A 360 6.66 11.68 -18.55
C ALA A 360 6.33 10.35 -17.86
N MET A 361 7.22 9.86 -17.00
CA MET A 361 6.97 8.69 -16.16
C MET A 361 5.70 8.86 -15.31
N ALA A 362 5.53 9.99 -14.62
CA ALA A 362 4.36 10.23 -13.78
C ALA A 362 3.05 10.34 -14.59
N GLN A 363 3.10 10.80 -15.84
CA GLN A 363 1.93 10.82 -16.73
C GLN A 363 1.58 9.42 -17.24
N GLU A 364 2.55 8.58 -17.59
CA GLU A 364 2.32 7.18 -17.98
C GLU A 364 1.76 6.38 -16.79
N MET A 365 2.42 6.41 -15.63
CA MET A 365 2.04 5.64 -14.44
C MET A 365 0.71 6.04 -13.80
N ARG A 366 0.27 7.30 -13.95
CA ARG A 366 -1.03 7.74 -13.42
C ARG A 366 -2.20 7.25 -14.27
N GLY A 367 -1.95 6.85 -15.51
CA GLY A 367 -2.99 6.65 -16.52
C GLY A 367 -3.57 8.00 -16.98
N ARG A 368 -4.03 8.07 -18.23
CA ARG A 368 -4.56 9.30 -18.85
C ARG A 368 -5.96 9.68 -18.33
N GLY A 369 -6.03 10.05 -17.05
CA GLY A 369 -7.22 10.56 -16.38
C GLY A 369 -6.90 11.85 -15.63
N ASN A 370 -6.61 12.93 -16.36
CA ASN A 370 -6.38 14.23 -15.74
C ASN A 370 -7.71 14.79 -15.22
N ALA A 371 -7.94 14.72 -13.91
CA ALA A 371 -9.10 15.34 -13.27
C ALA A 371 -9.20 16.87 -13.52
N ASN A 372 -8.06 17.50 -13.84
CA ASN A 372 -7.96 18.92 -14.18
C ASN A 372 -8.04 19.18 -15.70
N ALA A 373 -8.49 18.21 -16.51
CA ALA A 373 -8.87 18.47 -17.89
C ALA A 373 -9.99 19.54 -17.94
N PRO A 374 -9.91 20.54 -18.84
CA PRO A 374 -10.95 21.54 -18.98
C PRO A 374 -12.30 20.89 -19.30
N LEU A 375 -13.35 21.26 -18.55
CA LEU A 375 -14.70 20.80 -18.85
C LEU A 375 -15.21 21.43 -20.16
N PRO A 376 -15.92 20.66 -21.02
CA PRO A 376 -16.67 21.20 -22.16
C PRO A 376 -17.54 22.38 -21.74
N ARG A 377 -17.52 23.46 -22.53
CA ARG A 377 -18.32 24.65 -22.22
C ARG A 377 -19.81 24.35 -22.42
N PRO A 378 -20.69 24.76 -21.48
CA PRO A 378 -22.14 24.75 -21.70
C PRO A 378 -22.50 25.61 -22.93
N SER A 379 -23.63 25.31 -23.56
CA SER A 379 -24.20 26.12 -24.64
C SER A 379 -24.88 27.39 -24.13
N GLY A 380 -25.44 27.33 -22.91
CA GLY A 380 -26.34 28.35 -22.36
C GLY A 380 -27.81 28.12 -22.69
N GLU A 381 -28.11 27.15 -23.56
CA GLU A 381 -29.48 26.72 -23.88
C GLU A 381 -29.92 25.64 -22.89
N LYS A 382 -31.10 25.82 -22.27
CA LYS A 382 -31.60 24.87 -21.27
C LYS A 382 -32.27 23.67 -21.95
N ALA A 383 -31.87 22.46 -21.54
CA ALA A 383 -32.48 21.21 -21.98
C ALA A 383 -32.71 20.28 -20.79
N ALA A 384 -33.77 19.46 -20.85
CA ALA A 384 -34.01 18.44 -19.83
C ALA A 384 -33.04 17.26 -20.01
N LEU A 385 -32.57 16.68 -18.90
CA LEU A 385 -31.79 15.45 -18.94
C LEU A 385 -32.67 14.26 -19.34
N THR A 386 -32.15 13.41 -20.22
CA THR A 386 -32.76 12.12 -20.55
C THR A 386 -32.80 11.19 -19.33
N PRO A 387 -33.80 10.30 -19.18
CA PRO A 387 -33.84 9.34 -18.07
C PRO A 387 -32.59 8.46 -18.04
N LEU A 388 -31.93 8.35 -16.88
CA LEU A 388 -30.68 7.59 -16.76
C LEU A 388 -30.88 6.06 -16.77
N ALA A 389 -32.04 5.56 -16.33
CA ALA A 389 -32.25 4.11 -16.14
C ALA A 389 -32.10 3.30 -17.45
N PRO A 390 -32.64 3.72 -18.62
CA PRO A 390 -32.36 3.06 -19.90
C PRO A 390 -30.87 3.00 -20.28
N LEU A 391 -30.11 4.07 -20.00
CA LEU A 391 -28.68 4.16 -20.33
C LEU A 391 -27.85 3.24 -19.43
N VAL A 392 -28.17 3.18 -18.14
CA VAL A 392 -27.58 2.22 -17.19
C VAL A 392 -27.88 0.80 -17.62
N ALA A 393 -29.14 0.50 -17.99
CA ALA A 393 -29.51 -0.82 -18.50
C ALA A 393 -28.79 -1.19 -19.81
N GLU A 394 -28.42 -0.24 -20.68
CA GLU A 394 -27.56 -0.52 -21.83
C GLU A 394 -26.13 -0.84 -21.41
N ALA A 395 -25.54 -0.05 -20.51
CA ALA A 395 -24.19 -0.30 -20.00
C ALA A 395 -24.09 -1.62 -19.23
N GLU A 396 -25.14 -2.03 -18.50
CA GLU A 396 -25.22 -3.33 -17.83
C GLU A 396 -25.37 -4.50 -18.82
N ARG A 397 -26.08 -4.31 -19.94
CA ARG A 397 -26.11 -5.30 -21.04
C ARG A 397 -24.74 -5.46 -21.70
N GLU A 398 -23.94 -4.40 -21.81
CA GLU A 398 -22.57 -4.49 -22.34
C GLU A 398 -21.58 -5.10 -21.31
N TRP A 399 -21.77 -4.85 -20.00
CA TRP A 399 -20.85 -5.26 -18.93
C TRP A 399 -21.48 -6.19 -17.87
N PRO A 400 -22.10 -7.33 -18.26
CA PRO A 400 -22.96 -8.13 -17.37
C PRO A 400 -22.24 -8.72 -16.15
N MET A 401 -20.92 -8.86 -16.18
CA MET A 401 -20.12 -9.42 -15.08
C MET A 401 -19.47 -8.37 -14.17
N GLN A 402 -19.37 -7.12 -14.65
CA GLN A 402 -18.64 -6.04 -13.99
C GLN A 402 -19.59 -4.99 -13.42
N GLY A 403 -20.73 -4.75 -14.07
CA GLY A 403 -21.74 -3.76 -13.69
C GLY A 403 -21.28 -2.31 -13.86
N VAL A 404 -22.22 -1.38 -13.63
CA VAL A 404 -21.96 0.07 -13.58
C VAL A 404 -21.50 0.46 -12.17
N GLY A 405 -20.51 1.35 -12.05
CA GLY A 405 -19.96 1.79 -10.77
C GLY A 405 -19.97 3.30 -10.54
N ALA A 406 -19.89 4.08 -11.60
CA ALA A 406 -19.99 5.53 -11.51
C ALA A 406 -20.64 6.12 -12.76
N ILE A 407 -21.39 7.20 -12.56
CA ILE A 407 -22.03 8.00 -13.60
C ILE A 407 -21.56 9.44 -13.41
N THR A 408 -21.12 10.08 -14.48
CA THR A 408 -20.64 11.46 -14.47
C THR A 408 -21.43 12.27 -15.48
N ILE A 409 -22.13 13.29 -15.02
CA ILE A 409 -22.97 14.16 -15.84
C ILE A 409 -22.23 15.49 -15.97
N THR A 410 -21.98 15.95 -17.19
CA THR A 410 -21.32 17.23 -17.49
C THR A 410 -22.33 18.17 -18.10
N ASN A 411 -22.31 19.45 -17.71
CA ASN A 411 -23.29 20.48 -18.07
C ASN A 411 -24.75 20.01 -17.87
N PRO A 412 -25.14 19.55 -16.65
CA PRO A 412 -26.53 19.15 -16.38
C PRO A 412 -27.50 20.30 -16.66
N GLY A 413 -28.63 19.99 -17.30
CA GLY A 413 -29.66 20.99 -17.64
C GLY A 413 -29.37 21.86 -18.86
N ASP A 414 -28.31 21.58 -19.62
CA ASP A 414 -27.87 22.32 -20.82
C ASP A 414 -28.02 21.45 -22.09
N ALA A 415 -28.22 22.06 -23.26
CA ALA A 415 -28.29 21.36 -24.55
C ALA A 415 -26.98 20.63 -24.94
N ARG A 416 -25.86 20.89 -24.24
CA ARG A 416 -24.59 20.16 -24.33
C ARG A 416 -24.32 19.31 -23.08
N ALA A 417 -25.37 18.81 -22.44
CA ALA A 417 -25.25 17.81 -21.41
C ALA A 417 -24.61 16.52 -21.98
N THR A 418 -23.70 15.90 -21.23
CA THR A 418 -23.17 14.57 -21.57
C THR A 418 -23.13 13.67 -20.35
N ILE A 419 -23.39 12.38 -20.54
CA ILE A 419 -23.45 11.37 -19.49
C ILE A 419 -22.36 10.33 -19.76
N GLU A 420 -21.29 10.33 -18.96
CA GLU A 420 -20.28 9.25 -18.96
C GLU A 420 -20.66 8.19 -17.92
N ILE A 421 -21.00 6.98 -18.37
CA ILE A 421 -21.20 5.82 -17.53
C ILE A 421 -19.91 5.00 -17.49
N ARG A 422 -19.47 4.58 -16.29
CA ARG A 422 -18.22 3.84 -16.07
C ARG A 422 -18.45 2.49 -15.40
N GLN A 423 -17.74 1.49 -15.91
CA GLN A 423 -17.72 0.12 -15.39
C GLN A 423 -17.19 0.05 -13.94
N ALA A 424 -17.83 -0.73 -13.06
CA ALA A 424 -17.44 -0.83 -11.64
C ALA A 424 -16.17 -1.65 -11.39
N ARG A 425 -15.82 -2.57 -12.30
CA ARG A 425 -14.65 -3.45 -12.19
C ARG A 425 -13.90 -3.49 -13.52
N THR A 426 -12.59 -3.27 -13.50
CA THR A 426 -11.73 -3.37 -14.68
C THR A 426 -11.57 -4.82 -15.14
N GLU A 427 -11.43 -5.03 -16.44
CA GLU A 427 -11.20 -6.36 -17.03
C GLU A 427 -9.74 -6.81 -16.88
N GLY A 428 -9.50 -7.80 -16.03
CA GLY A 428 -8.17 -8.40 -15.83
C GLY A 428 -7.28 -7.72 -14.79
N LEU A 429 -6.14 -8.33 -14.48
CA LEU A 429 -5.19 -7.82 -13.47
C LEU A 429 -4.22 -6.75 -14.01
N SER A 430 -4.08 -6.62 -15.33
CA SER A 430 -3.09 -5.76 -16.02
C SER A 430 -3.60 -4.36 -16.38
N SER A 431 -4.92 -4.10 -16.34
CA SER A 431 -5.59 -2.92 -16.93
C SER A 431 -5.97 -1.84 -15.89
N ARG A 432 -5.06 -1.51 -14.96
CA ARG A 432 -5.34 -0.65 -13.81
C ARG A 432 -5.88 0.73 -14.24
N GLY A 433 -7.14 0.99 -13.94
CA GLY A 433 -7.79 2.28 -14.19
C GLY A 433 -8.35 2.46 -15.60
N ALA A 434 -8.09 1.52 -16.51
CA ALA A 434 -8.68 1.47 -17.85
C ALA A 434 -10.06 0.77 -17.77
N ALA A 435 -10.97 1.35 -16.99
CA ALA A 435 -12.36 0.91 -16.92
C ALA A 435 -13.05 1.27 -18.25
N ARG A 436 -13.87 0.35 -18.78
CA ARG A 436 -14.74 0.69 -19.92
C ARG A 436 -15.67 1.83 -19.53
N ARG A 437 -15.96 2.69 -20.51
CA ARG A 437 -16.91 3.79 -20.37
C ARG A 437 -17.73 3.95 -21.65
N MET A 438 -18.95 4.42 -21.48
CA MET A 438 -19.85 4.82 -22.56
C MET A 438 -20.21 6.28 -22.34
N VAL A 439 -20.15 7.10 -23.38
CA VAL A 439 -20.53 8.50 -23.35
C VAL A 439 -21.82 8.65 -24.15
N PHE A 440 -22.85 9.17 -23.50
CA PHE A 440 -24.17 9.41 -24.09
C PHE A 440 -24.42 10.91 -24.18
N ASP A 441 -25.25 11.30 -25.15
CA ASP A 441 -25.87 12.61 -25.21
C ASP A 441 -26.83 12.76 -24.02
N GLY A 442 -26.73 13.86 -23.28
CA GLY A 442 -27.51 14.06 -22.07
C GLY A 442 -28.97 14.43 -22.32
N VAL A 443 -29.36 14.76 -23.55
CA VAL A 443 -30.72 15.17 -23.93
C VAL A 443 -31.42 14.08 -24.73
N THR A 444 -30.78 13.51 -25.75
CA THR A 444 -31.36 12.45 -26.59
C THR A 444 -31.19 11.06 -25.98
N GLY A 445 -30.11 10.84 -25.20
CA GLY A 445 -29.72 9.52 -24.73
C GLY A 445 -29.01 8.65 -25.76
N GLU A 446 -28.69 9.18 -26.95
CA GLU A 446 -27.92 8.45 -27.96
C GLU A 446 -26.46 8.25 -27.53
N VAL A 447 -25.84 7.13 -27.93
CA VAL A 447 -24.43 6.86 -27.65
C VAL A 447 -23.54 7.71 -28.55
N LEU A 448 -22.85 8.69 -27.96
CA LEU A 448 -21.87 9.54 -28.64
C LEU A 448 -20.56 8.80 -28.87
N GLU A 449 -20.02 8.17 -27.84
CA GLU A 449 -18.73 7.47 -27.90
C GLU A 449 -18.72 6.19 -27.06
N ARG A 450 -17.98 5.18 -27.55
CA ARG A 450 -17.51 4.04 -26.75
C ARG A 450 -15.98 4.05 -26.74
N PRO A 451 -15.32 4.92 -25.94
CA PRO A 451 -13.87 5.09 -26.00
C PRO A 451 -13.13 3.76 -25.75
N PRO A 452 -12.19 3.36 -26.63
CA PRO A 452 -11.48 2.10 -26.47
C PRO A 452 -10.67 2.10 -25.18
N VAL A 453 -10.56 0.92 -24.56
CA VAL A 453 -9.67 0.69 -23.42
C VAL A 453 -8.24 0.88 -23.91
N ALA A 454 -7.58 1.95 -23.48
CA ALA A 454 -6.23 2.27 -23.91
C ALA A 454 -5.26 1.13 -23.56
N GLU A 455 -4.53 0.63 -24.56
CA GLU A 455 -3.55 -0.43 -24.36
C GLU A 455 -2.46 0.03 -23.38
N SER A 456 -2.15 -0.84 -22.41
CA SER A 456 -1.11 -0.59 -21.42
C SER A 456 0.23 -1.11 -21.94
N SER A 457 1.28 -0.28 -21.89
CA SER A 457 2.65 -0.70 -22.21
C SER A 457 3.04 -1.97 -21.42
N ALA A 458 3.96 -2.79 -21.94
CA ALA A 458 4.34 -4.04 -21.27
C ALA A 458 4.84 -3.80 -19.82
N ALA A 459 5.57 -2.70 -19.60
CA ALA A 459 6.00 -2.25 -18.29
C ALA A 459 4.81 -1.87 -17.39
N SER A 460 3.87 -1.06 -17.90
CA SER A 460 2.63 -0.70 -17.18
C SER A 460 1.79 -1.93 -16.83
N SER A 461 1.66 -2.89 -17.75
CA SER A 461 0.94 -4.15 -17.54
C SER A 461 1.57 -5.01 -16.43
N ALA A 462 2.90 -5.13 -16.41
CA ALA A 462 3.62 -5.85 -15.36
C ALA A 462 3.48 -5.15 -13.99
N TRP A 463 3.61 -3.82 -13.94
CA TRP A 463 3.40 -3.01 -12.74
C TRP A 463 1.97 -3.13 -12.19
N ASN A 464 0.99 -3.12 -13.10
CA ASN A 464 -0.42 -3.27 -12.77
C ASN A 464 -0.72 -4.65 -12.21
N LEU A 465 -0.19 -5.72 -12.82
CA LEU A 465 -0.29 -7.08 -12.31
C LEU A 465 0.31 -7.20 -10.90
N MET A 466 1.53 -6.72 -10.68
CA MET A 466 2.17 -6.75 -9.37
C MET A 466 1.37 -5.97 -8.31
N THR A 467 0.85 -4.78 -8.67
CA THR A 467 0.00 -4.02 -7.74
C THR A 467 -1.34 -4.70 -7.48
N ALA A 468 -1.96 -5.30 -8.51
CA ALA A 468 -3.25 -5.98 -8.38
C ALA A 468 -3.15 -7.21 -7.47
N LEU A 469 -2.07 -7.99 -7.62
CA LEU A 469 -1.71 -9.11 -6.74
C LEU A 469 -1.49 -8.63 -5.30
N HIS A 470 -0.69 -7.57 -5.09
CA HIS A 470 -0.39 -7.08 -3.75
C HIS A 470 -1.61 -6.49 -3.03
N MET A 471 -2.35 -5.62 -3.71
CA MET A 471 -3.52 -4.93 -3.16
C MET A 471 -4.78 -5.81 -3.11
N GLY A 472 -4.74 -7.04 -3.65
CA GLY A 472 -5.89 -7.93 -3.74
C GLY A 472 -7.08 -7.34 -4.50
N ARG A 473 -6.87 -6.41 -5.45
CA ARG A 473 -8.00 -5.68 -6.11
C ARG A 473 -8.90 -6.57 -6.95
N PHE A 474 -8.32 -7.61 -7.55
CA PHE A 474 -9.05 -8.64 -8.29
C PHE A 474 -9.87 -9.57 -7.37
N ALA A 475 -9.61 -9.56 -6.06
CA ALA A 475 -10.18 -10.51 -5.13
C ALA A 475 -11.64 -10.16 -4.82
N SER A 476 -12.55 -10.94 -5.42
CA SER A 476 -13.93 -11.12 -4.96
C SER A 476 -13.96 -11.80 -3.57
N SER A 477 -15.13 -12.25 -3.10
CA SER A 477 -15.28 -12.75 -1.73
C SER A 477 -14.29 -13.87 -1.37
N LEU A 478 -14.33 -15.01 -2.07
CA LEU A 478 -13.52 -16.17 -1.72
C LEU A 478 -11.99 -15.93 -1.83
N PRO A 479 -11.45 -15.36 -2.94
CA PRO A 479 -10.01 -15.10 -3.02
C PRO A 479 -9.52 -14.13 -1.93
N ARG A 480 -10.36 -13.18 -1.49
CA ARG A 480 -9.99 -12.24 -0.42
C ARG A 480 -9.86 -12.93 0.92
N TRP A 481 -10.74 -13.89 1.23
CA TRP A 481 -10.62 -14.75 2.41
C TRP A 481 -9.39 -15.64 2.38
N LEU A 482 -8.98 -16.15 1.20
CA LEU A 482 -7.74 -16.91 1.05
C LEU A 482 -6.49 -16.03 1.26
N LEU A 483 -6.47 -14.82 0.72
CA LEU A 483 -5.39 -13.84 0.94
C LEU A 483 -5.30 -13.44 2.42
N PHE A 484 -6.44 -13.19 3.07
CA PHE A 484 -6.53 -12.92 4.50
C PHE A 484 -6.00 -14.09 5.34
N ALA A 485 -6.44 -15.32 5.07
CA ALA A 485 -5.96 -16.51 5.78
C ALA A 485 -4.44 -16.70 5.61
N SER A 486 -3.90 -16.43 4.42
CA SER A 486 -2.46 -16.48 4.14
C SER A 486 -1.67 -15.39 4.87
N GLY A 487 -2.28 -14.21 5.07
CA GLY A 487 -1.75 -13.12 5.91
C GLY A 487 -1.76 -13.46 7.41
N VAL A 488 -2.82 -14.10 7.91
CA VAL A 488 -2.88 -14.65 9.27
C VAL A 488 -1.81 -15.72 9.48
N LEU A 489 -1.62 -16.63 8.52
CA LEU A 489 -0.54 -17.63 8.56
C LEU A 489 0.85 -16.97 8.58
N GLY A 490 1.07 -15.89 7.83
CA GLY A 490 2.29 -15.09 7.90
C GLY A 490 2.52 -14.45 9.28
N SER A 491 1.47 -13.88 9.87
CA SER A 491 1.50 -13.32 11.22
C SER A 491 1.86 -14.39 12.27
N LEU A 492 1.25 -15.59 12.17
CA LEU A 492 1.55 -16.74 13.03
C LEU A 492 2.97 -17.30 12.81
N MET A 493 3.47 -17.33 11.58
CA MET A 493 4.84 -17.72 11.25
C MET A 493 5.85 -16.79 11.94
N VAL A 494 5.66 -15.47 11.85
CA VAL A 494 6.56 -14.50 12.50
C VAL A 494 6.47 -14.61 14.03
N ALA A 495 5.25 -14.65 14.60
CA ALA A 495 5.06 -14.79 16.05
C ALA A 495 5.66 -16.09 16.62
N SER A 496 5.50 -17.22 15.91
CA SER A 496 6.09 -18.51 16.30
C SER A 496 7.62 -18.53 16.20
N GLY A 497 8.20 -17.84 15.21
CA GLY A 497 9.66 -17.64 15.11
C GLY A 497 10.22 -16.84 16.28
N LEU A 498 9.60 -15.71 16.61
CA LEU A 498 9.93 -14.88 17.77
C LEU A 498 9.80 -15.66 19.09
N ALA A 499 8.73 -16.43 19.28
CA ALA A 499 8.54 -17.28 20.46
C ALA A 499 9.59 -18.41 20.54
N MET A 500 9.90 -19.06 19.41
CA MET A 500 10.94 -20.09 19.33
C MET A 500 12.31 -19.59 19.76
N TRP A 501 12.67 -18.34 19.45
CA TRP A 501 13.96 -17.77 19.82
C TRP A 501 14.17 -17.79 21.34
N VAL A 502 13.12 -17.48 22.11
CA VAL A 502 13.11 -17.50 23.59
C VAL A 502 13.14 -18.93 24.11
N ILE A 503 12.28 -19.81 23.57
CA ILE A 503 12.19 -21.23 23.97
C ILE A 503 13.52 -21.97 23.71
N ALA A 504 14.19 -21.67 22.59
CA ALA A 504 15.46 -22.27 22.22
C ALA A 504 16.59 -21.98 23.22
N ARG A 505 16.50 -20.87 23.96
CA ARG A 505 17.48 -20.40 24.95
C ARG A 505 17.07 -20.66 26.41
N GLN A 506 16.01 -21.42 26.63
CA GLN A 506 15.55 -21.75 27.98
C GLN A 506 16.63 -22.50 28.77
N LYS A 507 17.30 -23.48 28.16
CA LYS A 507 18.39 -24.24 28.80
C LYS A 507 19.57 -23.36 29.23
N ASP A 508 19.93 -22.40 28.40
CA ASP A 508 21.05 -21.49 28.68
C ASP A 508 20.72 -20.58 29.88
N ARG A 509 19.45 -20.18 30.01
CA ARG A 509 18.94 -19.41 31.16
C ARG A 509 18.85 -20.26 32.43
N GLU A 510 18.42 -21.52 32.32
CA GLU A 510 18.43 -22.49 33.42
C GLU A 510 19.86 -22.71 33.93
N ALA A 511 20.84 -22.86 33.04
CA ALA A 511 22.25 -23.01 33.40
C ALA A 511 22.86 -21.75 34.05
N LEU A 512 22.40 -20.56 33.66
CA LEU A 512 22.84 -19.28 34.24
C LEU A 512 22.12 -18.92 35.56
N GLY A 513 21.06 -19.63 35.94
CA GLY A 513 20.22 -19.32 37.12
C GLY A 513 19.47 -17.98 37.06
N ARG A 514 19.63 -17.19 35.98
CA ARG A 514 19.08 -15.84 35.82
C ARG A 514 18.76 -15.55 34.36
N THR A 515 17.96 -14.51 34.13
CA THR A 515 17.58 -14.07 32.78
C THR A 515 18.46 -12.89 32.33
N PRO A 516 19.33 -13.03 31.32
CA PRO A 516 20.13 -11.91 30.81
C PRO A 516 19.27 -10.75 30.32
N ARG A 517 19.75 -9.50 30.46
CA ARG A 517 19.01 -8.29 30.05
C ARG A 517 18.51 -8.36 28.59
N GLY A 518 19.34 -8.82 27.65
CA GLY A 518 18.94 -9.01 26.25
C GLY A 518 17.85 -10.07 26.04
N HIS A 519 17.85 -11.16 26.82
CA HIS A 519 16.78 -12.16 26.76
C HIS A 519 15.47 -11.60 27.32
N ARG A 520 15.54 -10.80 28.39
CA ARG A 520 14.39 -10.11 28.97
C ARG A 520 13.82 -9.04 28.02
N LEU A 521 14.68 -8.34 27.27
CA LEU A 521 14.23 -7.40 26.23
C LEU A 521 13.43 -8.12 25.14
N VAL A 522 13.93 -9.25 24.61
CA VAL A 522 13.18 -10.05 23.62
C VAL A 522 11.86 -10.58 24.19
N GLU A 523 11.81 -10.99 25.45
CA GLU A 523 10.54 -11.37 26.11
C GLU A 523 9.52 -10.22 26.14
N VAL A 524 9.95 -9.02 26.51
CA VAL A 524 9.10 -7.82 26.55
C VAL A 524 8.62 -7.44 25.15
N LEU A 525 9.54 -7.38 24.17
CA LEU A 525 9.21 -7.02 22.80
C LEU A 525 8.29 -8.05 22.13
N ASN A 526 8.45 -9.34 22.42
CA ASN A 526 7.54 -10.37 21.91
C ASN A 526 6.11 -10.20 22.44
N VAL A 527 5.94 -9.94 23.74
CA VAL A 527 4.62 -9.68 24.35
C VAL A 527 4.02 -8.38 23.79
N ALA A 528 4.79 -7.29 23.77
CA ALA A 528 4.33 -5.99 23.29
C ALA A 528 3.97 -5.99 21.79
N ALA A 529 4.79 -6.62 20.95
CA ALA A 529 4.54 -6.69 19.51
C ALA A 529 3.40 -7.66 19.15
N VAL A 530 3.27 -8.81 19.83
CA VAL A 530 2.27 -9.83 19.48
C VAL A 530 0.95 -9.59 20.18
N SER A 531 0.88 -9.68 21.51
CA SER A 531 -0.38 -9.46 22.24
C SER A 531 -0.70 -7.99 22.41
N GLY A 532 0.31 -7.13 22.66
CA GLY A 532 0.13 -5.69 22.82
C GLY A 532 -0.44 -5.00 21.58
N LEU A 533 -0.01 -5.39 20.37
CA LEU A 533 -0.57 -4.86 19.13
C LEU A 533 -2.04 -5.26 18.95
N LEU A 534 -2.43 -6.49 19.31
CA LEU A 534 -3.82 -6.92 19.23
C LEU A 534 -4.72 -6.17 20.21
N ILE A 535 -4.22 -5.85 21.41
CA ILE A 535 -4.91 -4.92 22.34
C ILE A 535 -5.03 -3.54 21.70
N ALA A 536 -3.97 -2.99 21.10
CA ALA A 536 -3.99 -1.68 20.46
C ALA A 536 -5.00 -1.59 19.30
N ILE A 537 -5.08 -2.63 18.46
CA ILE A 537 -6.07 -2.73 17.37
C ILE A 537 -7.50 -2.82 17.94
N ALA A 538 -7.72 -3.61 18.99
CA ALA A 538 -9.03 -3.64 19.65
C ALA A 538 -9.38 -2.27 20.26
N ALA A 539 -8.44 -1.63 20.97
CA ALA A 539 -8.61 -0.32 21.58
C ALA A 539 -8.84 0.80 20.54
N TYR A 540 -8.33 0.69 19.32
CA TYR A 540 -8.62 1.57 18.20
C TYR A 540 -10.11 1.52 17.81
N PHE A 541 -10.69 0.32 17.71
CA PHE A 541 -12.13 0.14 17.47
C PHE A 541 -12.99 0.62 18.65
N TRP A 542 -12.54 0.40 19.89
CA TRP A 542 -13.19 0.95 21.08
C TRP A 542 -13.15 2.49 21.10
N GLY A 543 -12.00 3.10 20.80
CA GLY A 543 -11.84 4.55 20.69
C GLY A 543 -12.78 5.15 19.63
N ASN A 544 -12.92 4.49 18.47
CA ASN A 544 -13.87 4.89 17.44
C ASN A 544 -15.36 4.88 17.90
N ARG A 545 -15.72 4.08 18.90
CA ARG A 545 -17.08 4.07 19.45
C ARG A 545 -17.28 4.97 20.66
N LEU A 546 -16.25 5.19 21.46
CA LEU A 546 -16.30 5.99 22.70
C LEU A 546 -15.89 7.46 22.54
N LEU A 547 -15.11 7.81 21.51
CA LEU A 547 -14.76 9.22 21.24
C LEU A 547 -15.98 9.97 20.66
N PRO A 548 -16.32 11.18 21.19
CA PRO A 548 -17.40 12.02 20.65
C PRO A 548 -17.29 12.25 19.15
N ALA A 549 -18.43 12.35 18.46
CA ALA A 549 -18.48 12.44 16.99
C ALA A 549 -18.02 13.81 16.45
N ASP A 550 -18.20 14.84 17.26
CA ASP A 550 -17.91 16.27 17.05
C ASP A 550 -16.48 16.68 17.46
N LEU A 551 -15.70 15.77 18.04
CA LEU A 551 -14.34 16.05 18.52
C LEU A 551 -13.42 16.56 17.39
N ALA A 552 -12.78 17.72 17.59
CA ALA A 552 -11.76 18.21 16.66
C ALA A 552 -10.62 17.20 16.49
N GLU A 553 -10.18 16.98 15.25
CA GLU A 553 -9.16 15.97 14.89
C GLU A 553 -9.47 14.54 15.40
N ARG A 554 -10.75 14.17 15.48
CA ARG A 554 -11.22 12.86 15.97
C ARG A 554 -10.45 11.66 15.41
N ASN A 555 -10.17 11.68 14.11
CA ASN A 555 -9.39 10.67 13.41
C ASN A 555 -7.93 10.54 13.92
N LEU A 556 -7.30 11.64 14.35
CA LEU A 556 -5.99 11.61 15.00
C LEU A 556 -6.11 11.09 16.44
N TRP A 557 -7.20 11.40 17.15
CA TRP A 557 -7.45 10.86 18.49
C TRP A 557 -7.63 9.34 18.50
N GLU A 558 -8.31 8.75 17.50
CA GLU A 558 -8.37 7.29 17.32
C GLU A 558 -6.96 6.68 17.25
N ILE A 559 -6.06 7.31 16.50
CA ILE A 559 -4.67 6.87 16.34
C ILE A 559 -3.84 7.11 17.61
N ARG A 560 -4.06 8.22 18.33
CA ARG A 560 -3.46 8.48 19.66
C ARG A 560 -3.86 7.38 20.65
N VAL A 561 -5.13 6.98 20.70
CA VAL A 561 -5.61 5.86 21.55
C VAL A 561 -4.87 4.55 21.21
N PHE A 562 -4.74 4.21 19.92
CA PHE A 562 -3.97 3.04 19.48
C PHE A 562 -2.55 3.04 20.03
N PHE A 563 -1.78 4.11 19.82
CA PHE A 563 -0.38 4.17 20.27
C PHE A 563 -0.24 4.26 21.79
N SER A 564 -1.11 5.01 22.47
CA SER A 564 -1.10 5.08 23.94
C SER A 564 -1.36 3.71 24.57
N VAL A 565 -2.35 2.96 24.09
CA VAL A 565 -2.64 1.61 24.60
C VAL A 565 -1.51 0.63 24.23
N TRP A 566 -0.90 0.75 23.05
CA TRP A 566 0.25 -0.08 22.69
C TRP A 566 1.47 0.19 23.59
N ALA A 567 1.75 1.46 23.91
CA ALA A 567 2.80 1.86 24.84
C ALA A 567 2.51 1.35 26.27
N LEU A 568 1.27 1.45 26.75
CA LEU A 568 0.86 0.87 28.03
C LEU A 568 1.01 -0.65 28.05
N ALA A 569 0.73 -1.35 26.94
CA ALA A 569 0.97 -2.78 26.82
C ALA A 569 2.48 -3.13 26.85
N ALA A 570 3.36 -2.27 26.30
CA ALA A 570 4.80 -2.43 26.44
C ALA A 570 5.29 -2.21 27.89
N LEU A 571 4.82 -1.15 28.56
CA LEU A 571 5.12 -0.87 29.97
C LEU A 571 4.65 -2.01 30.88
N HIS A 572 3.44 -2.53 30.65
CA HIS A 572 2.91 -3.71 31.31
C HIS A 572 3.81 -4.94 31.15
N ALA A 573 4.30 -5.20 29.92
CA ALA A 573 5.21 -6.31 29.66
C ALA A 573 6.57 -6.18 30.38
N ILE A 574 7.05 -4.94 30.59
CA ILE A 574 8.27 -4.66 31.36
C ILE A 574 8.09 -5.06 32.83
N VAL A 575 7.00 -4.66 33.47
CA VAL A 575 6.77 -4.87 34.92
C VAL A 575 6.24 -6.27 35.27
N ARG A 576 5.50 -6.95 34.37
CA ARG A 576 4.94 -8.28 34.64
C ARG A 576 5.91 -9.42 34.31
N LYS A 577 5.81 -10.52 35.07
CA LYS A 577 6.51 -11.79 34.78
C LYS A 577 6.07 -12.30 33.41
N TYR A 578 7.01 -12.79 32.57
CA TYR A 578 6.76 -13.15 31.16
C TYR A 578 5.49 -14.00 30.92
N LYS A 579 5.28 -15.08 31.69
CA LYS A 579 4.08 -15.93 31.57
C LYS A 579 2.79 -15.16 31.93
N ALA A 580 2.82 -14.34 32.98
CA ALA A 580 1.65 -13.57 33.42
C ALA A 580 1.29 -12.51 32.36
N ALA A 581 2.29 -11.79 31.85
CA ALA A 581 2.12 -10.77 30.83
C ALA A 581 1.41 -11.30 29.57
N TRP A 582 1.77 -12.51 29.10
CA TRP A 582 1.07 -13.19 28.00
C TRP A 582 -0.39 -13.50 28.35
N VAL A 583 -0.66 -14.12 29.50
CA VAL A 583 -2.04 -14.51 29.89
C VAL A 583 -2.92 -13.26 30.03
N GLU A 584 -2.44 -12.25 30.74
CA GLU A 584 -3.14 -10.99 30.98
C GLU A 584 -3.45 -10.26 29.67
N GLN A 585 -2.47 -10.12 28.78
CA GLN A 585 -2.69 -9.41 27.52
C GLN A 585 -3.53 -10.18 26.50
N LEU A 586 -3.36 -11.50 26.38
CA LEU A 586 -4.23 -12.31 25.52
C LEU A 586 -5.67 -12.35 26.05
N THR A 587 -5.86 -12.35 27.37
CA THR A 587 -7.19 -12.25 27.99
C THR A 587 -7.82 -10.89 27.71
N LEU A 588 -7.08 -9.79 27.92
CA LEU A 588 -7.57 -8.44 27.63
C LEU A 588 -7.91 -8.25 26.15
N ALA A 589 -7.05 -8.68 25.23
CA ALA A 589 -7.32 -8.64 23.80
C ALA A 589 -8.55 -9.50 23.43
N GLY A 590 -8.68 -10.67 24.03
CA GLY A 590 -9.82 -11.57 23.84
C GLY A 590 -11.14 -10.96 24.29
N VAL A 591 -11.19 -10.42 25.51
CA VAL A 591 -12.36 -9.73 26.07
C VAL A 591 -12.74 -8.50 25.25
N LEU A 592 -11.77 -7.63 24.93
CA LEU A 592 -12.03 -6.43 24.13
C LEU A 592 -12.60 -6.78 22.75
N ALA A 593 -12.10 -7.84 22.10
CA ALA A 593 -12.61 -8.31 20.81
C ALA A 593 -14.02 -8.93 20.92
N MET A 594 -14.27 -9.80 21.92
CA MET A 594 -15.59 -10.42 22.11
C MET A 594 -16.70 -9.41 22.43
N LEU A 595 -16.34 -8.26 23.02
CA LEU A 595 -17.28 -7.19 23.36
C LEU A 595 -17.51 -6.19 22.22
N LEU A 596 -16.78 -6.24 21.09
CA LEU A 596 -17.01 -5.34 19.97
C LEU A 596 -18.44 -5.37 19.40
N PRO A 597 -19.12 -6.53 19.23
CA PRO A 597 -20.52 -6.56 18.76
C PRO A 597 -21.52 -5.97 19.77
N VAL A 598 -21.22 -6.10 21.06
CA VAL A 598 -22.04 -5.50 22.13
C VAL A 598 -21.86 -3.98 22.12
N LEU A 599 -20.62 -3.52 22.02
CA LEU A 599 -20.28 -2.11 21.86
C LEU A 599 -20.87 -1.52 20.58
N ASN A 600 -20.91 -2.28 19.48
CA ASN A 600 -21.51 -1.87 18.21
C ASN A 600 -22.98 -1.47 18.41
N GLY A 601 -23.79 -2.38 18.99
CA GLY A 601 -25.19 -2.13 19.32
C GLY A 601 -25.39 -1.03 20.38
N ALA A 602 -24.50 -0.92 21.36
CA ALA A 602 -24.60 0.08 22.43
C ALA A 602 -24.16 1.50 22.00
N SER A 603 -23.49 1.67 20.85
CA SER A 603 -22.95 2.95 20.37
C SER A 603 -23.61 3.45 19.08
N GLY A 604 -24.88 3.11 18.88
CA GLY A 604 -25.70 3.57 17.74
C GLY A 604 -25.52 2.79 16.45
N GLY A 605 -24.72 1.71 16.45
CA GLY A 605 -24.67 0.76 15.33
C GLY A 605 -25.71 -0.34 15.47
N VAL A 606 -25.87 -1.15 14.42
CA VAL A 606 -26.77 -2.31 14.45
C VAL A 606 -26.15 -3.47 15.25
N HIS A 607 -26.92 -4.12 16.11
CA HIS A 607 -26.45 -5.33 16.80
C HIS A 607 -26.43 -6.54 15.84
N LEU A 608 -25.54 -7.51 16.09
CA LEU A 608 -25.30 -8.68 15.22
C LEU A 608 -26.58 -9.42 14.78
N GLY A 609 -27.54 -9.64 15.69
CA GLY A 609 -28.81 -10.30 15.35
C GLY A 609 -29.63 -9.53 14.31
N HIS A 610 -29.71 -8.20 14.42
CA HIS A 610 -30.39 -7.36 13.44
C HIS A 610 -29.62 -7.26 12.13
N SER A 611 -28.28 -7.14 12.18
CA SER A 611 -27.49 -7.07 10.94
C SER A 611 -27.56 -8.36 10.11
N LEU A 612 -27.67 -9.52 10.76
CA LEU A 612 -27.96 -10.79 10.08
C LEU A 612 -29.37 -10.80 9.47
N GLY A 613 -30.41 -10.44 10.24
CA GLY A 613 -31.79 -10.42 9.77
C GLY A 613 -32.06 -9.40 8.65
N ALA A 614 -31.37 -8.27 8.66
CA ALA A 614 -31.47 -7.21 7.66
C ALA A 614 -30.55 -7.40 6.44
N GLY A 615 -29.85 -8.54 6.32
CA GLY A 615 -28.95 -8.81 5.19
C GLY A 615 -27.66 -7.97 5.17
N GLN A 616 -27.31 -7.31 6.27
CA GLN A 616 -26.17 -6.39 6.40
C GLN A 616 -24.86 -7.14 6.66
N LEU A 617 -24.51 -8.02 5.71
CA LEU A 617 -23.43 -9.00 5.83
C LEU A 617 -22.06 -8.39 6.17
N GLN A 618 -21.78 -7.14 5.79
CA GLN A 618 -20.50 -6.49 6.09
C GLN A 618 -20.30 -6.27 7.60
N VAL A 619 -21.32 -5.72 8.28
CA VAL A 619 -21.28 -5.48 9.74
C VAL A 619 -21.34 -6.80 10.50
N ALA A 620 -22.25 -7.70 10.09
CA ALA A 620 -22.38 -9.03 10.69
C ALA A 620 -21.09 -9.85 10.59
N CYS A 621 -20.38 -9.77 9.46
CA CYS A 621 -19.12 -10.48 9.27
C CYS A 621 -17.99 -9.92 10.15
N PHE A 622 -17.88 -8.59 10.28
CA PHE A 622 -16.90 -7.99 11.20
C PHE A 622 -17.16 -8.46 12.64
N ASP A 623 -18.39 -8.37 13.12
CA ASP A 623 -18.79 -8.78 14.46
C ASP A 623 -18.53 -10.28 14.71
N ALA A 624 -18.83 -11.15 13.73
CA ALA A 624 -18.52 -12.57 13.79
C ALA A 624 -17.00 -12.85 13.83
N CYS A 625 -16.20 -12.14 13.03
CA CYS A 625 -14.74 -12.23 13.07
C CYS A 625 -14.15 -11.76 14.40
N ALA A 626 -14.71 -10.71 15.00
CA ALA A 626 -14.31 -10.22 16.32
C ALA A 626 -14.58 -11.27 17.42
N LEU A 627 -15.74 -11.94 17.40
CA LEU A 627 -16.07 -13.04 18.30
C LEU A 627 -15.13 -14.24 18.13
N VAL A 628 -14.86 -14.67 16.89
CA VAL A 628 -13.96 -15.80 16.59
C VAL A 628 -12.52 -15.48 17.04
N LEU A 629 -12.01 -14.30 16.72
CA LEU A 629 -10.69 -13.84 17.17
C LEU A 629 -10.62 -13.79 18.69
N GLY A 630 -11.64 -13.22 19.34
CA GLY A 630 -11.73 -13.14 20.78
C GLY A 630 -11.72 -14.51 21.46
N ALA A 631 -12.51 -15.47 20.96
CA ALA A 631 -12.53 -16.84 21.44
C ALA A 631 -11.18 -17.55 21.26
N LEU A 632 -10.50 -17.35 20.12
CA LEU A 632 -9.16 -17.90 19.87
C LEU A 632 -8.11 -17.31 20.81
N LEU A 633 -8.17 -16.01 21.13
CA LEU A 633 -7.29 -15.35 22.07
C LEU A 633 -7.53 -15.81 23.51
N MET A 634 -8.79 -15.97 23.92
CA MET A 634 -9.15 -16.55 25.22
C MET A 634 -8.71 -18.01 25.35
N PHE A 635 -8.83 -18.80 24.28
CA PHE A 635 -8.29 -20.16 24.22
C PHE A 635 -6.77 -20.18 24.34
N ALA A 636 -6.06 -19.28 23.64
CA ALA A 636 -4.61 -19.13 23.75
C ALA A 636 -4.19 -18.73 25.17
N ALA A 637 -4.86 -17.74 25.78
CA ALA A 637 -4.63 -17.33 27.17
C ALA A 637 -4.80 -18.51 28.14
N ARG A 638 -5.88 -19.30 28.00
CA ARG A 638 -6.13 -20.52 28.80
C ARG A 638 -5.05 -21.59 28.57
N LYS A 639 -4.59 -21.80 27.33
CA LYS A 639 -3.51 -22.77 27.04
C LYS A 639 -2.17 -22.32 27.65
N VAL A 640 -1.86 -21.02 27.62
CA VAL A 640 -0.65 -20.47 28.25
C VAL A 640 -0.75 -20.55 29.77
N SER A 641 -1.90 -20.21 30.38
CA SER A 641 -2.08 -20.25 31.84
C SER A 641 -1.92 -21.67 32.39
N LEU A 642 -2.55 -22.66 31.74
CA LEU A 642 -2.45 -24.09 32.09
C LEU A 642 -1.09 -24.72 31.74
N HIS A 643 -0.20 -24.04 31.00
CA HIS A 643 1.12 -24.59 30.68
C HIS A 643 2.02 -24.62 31.93
N VAL A 644 2.16 -25.79 32.53
CA VAL A 644 3.17 -26.07 33.56
C VAL A 644 4.43 -26.59 32.88
N PRO A 645 5.60 -25.93 33.04
CA PRO A 645 6.87 -26.48 32.57
C PRO A 645 7.09 -27.83 33.24
N ARG A 646 7.26 -28.89 32.43
CA ARG A 646 7.40 -30.26 32.95
C ARG A 646 8.69 -30.35 33.76
N ALA A 647 8.56 -30.37 35.08
CA ALA A 647 9.69 -30.60 35.98
C ALA A 647 10.42 -31.89 35.56
N LYS A 648 11.75 -31.87 35.52
CA LYS A 648 12.52 -33.10 35.36
C LYS A 648 12.10 -34.05 36.49
N PRO A 649 11.90 -35.35 36.22
CA PRO A 649 12.03 -36.35 37.27
C PRO A 649 13.39 -36.11 37.92
N GLY A 650 13.41 -35.88 39.23
CA GLY A 650 14.65 -35.64 39.95
C GLY A 650 15.62 -36.77 39.60
N THR A 651 16.79 -36.42 39.06
CA THR A 651 17.86 -37.39 38.87
C THR A 651 18.22 -37.91 40.25
N LYS A 652 17.67 -39.07 40.63
CA LYS A 652 18.15 -39.84 41.79
C LYS A 652 19.67 -39.87 41.66
N SER A 653 20.36 -39.25 42.60
CA SER A 653 21.82 -39.15 42.58
C SER A 653 22.37 -40.56 42.61
N ARG A 654 22.81 -41.06 41.46
CA ARG A 654 23.47 -42.37 41.38
C ARG A 654 24.73 -42.25 42.25
N PRO A 655 24.94 -43.11 43.25
CA PRO A 655 26.05 -42.96 44.18
C PRO A 655 27.38 -42.83 43.43
N ALA A 656 28.22 -41.88 43.85
CA ALA A 656 29.39 -41.44 43.10
C ALA A 656 30.51 -42.50 42.94
N GLY A 657 30.39 -43.67 43.57
CA GLY A 657 31.39 -44.75 43.50
C GLY A 657 31.37 -45.58 42.20
N ALA A 658 30.19 -45.85 41.64
CA ALA A 658 30.03 -46.91 40.62
C ALA A 658 30.61 -46.59 39.22
N SER A 659 31.15 -45.39 38.99
CA SER A 659 31.75 -44.99 37.70
C SER A 659 33.28 -44.96 37.69
N LYS A 660 33.95 -45.10 38.84
CA LYS A 660 35.41 -45.18 38.90
C LYS A 660 35.92 -46.63 38.81
N ALA A 661 35.22 -47.60 39.42
CA ALA A 661 35.57 -49.02 39.35
C ALA A 661 35.72 -49.54 37.91
N LYS A 662 34.66 -49.39 37.08
CA LYS A 662 34.67 -49.80 35.66
C LYS A 662 35.66 -49.05 34.75
N LYS A 663 36.31 -47.99 35.25
CA LYS A 663 37.37 -47.27 34.50
C LYS A 663 38.78 -47.56 35.04
N ALA A 664 38.89 -48.32 36.13
CA ALA A 664 40.15 -48.90 36.60
C ALA A 664 40.32 -50.31 36.00
N GLU A 665 39.30 -51.18 36.11
CA GLU A 665 39.33 -52.54 35.50
C GLU A 665 39.68 -52.50 34.01
N ALA A 666 39.01 -51.64 33.23
CA ALA A 666 39.24 -51.51 31.78
C ALA A 666 40.58 -50.85 31.39
N VAL A 667 41.43 -50.46 32.35
CA VAL A 667 42.78 -49.94 32.11
C VAL A 667 43.83 -50.98 32.48
N ASP A 668 43.63 -51.75 33.55
CA ASP A 668 44.49 -52.88 33.90
C ASP A 668 44.35 -54.05 32.90
N GLU A 669 43.14 -54.33 32.42
CA GLU A 669 42.91 -55.40 31.42
C GLU A 669 43.59 -55.11 30.07
N LEU A 670 43.84 -53.83 29.76
CA LEU A 670 44.54 -53.41 28.54
C LEU A 670 46.09 -53.42 28.69
N ALA A 671 46.60 -53.57 29.91
CA ALA A 671 48.04 -53.55 30.21
C ALA A 671 48.67 -54.95 30.29
N ALA A 672 47.86 -56.01 30.38
CA ALA A 672 48.31 -57.39 30.60
C ALA A 672 48.39 -58.27 29.32
N GLY A 673 48.16 -57.69 28.13
CA GLY A 673 47.80 -58.42 26.91
C GLY A 673 48.79 -58.38 25.73
N LEU A 674 50.11 -58.31 25.96
CA LEU A 674 51.11 -58.35 24.88
C LEU A 674 52.22 -59.39 25.14
N PRO A 675 52.35 -60.45 24.33
CA PRO A 675 53.50 -61.35 24.38
C PRO A 675 54.72 -60.75 23.67
N VAL A 676 55.91 -61.05 24.21
CA VAL A 676 57.22 -60.59 23.70
C VAL A 676 57.87 -61.65 22.80
N ALA A 677 58.21 -61.28 21.55
CA ALA A 677 59.16 -61.94 20.63
C ALA A 677 59.14 -61.20 19.27
N LEU A 678 60.19 -60.93 18.49
CA LEU A 678 61.68 -60.97 18.57
C LEU A 678 62.16 -59.80 17.66
N LYS A 679 63.10 -58.92 18.02
CA LYS A 679 64.57 -59.00 17.84
C LYS A 679 65.09 -59.50 16.47
N THR A 680 66.04 -58.71 15.93
CA THR A 680 67.09 -59.03 14.89
C THR A 680 66.57 -59.42 13.49
N GLU A 681 67.25 -59.15 12.37
CA GLU A 681 68.63 -58.68 12.12
C GLU A 681 68.75 -57.89 10.79
N GLU A 682 69.98 -57.61 10.33
CA GLU A 682 70.35 -56.73 9.19
C GLU A 682 69.99 -57.26 7.79
N ALA A 683 69.67 -56.33 6.86
CA ALA A 683 70.23 -56.22 5.49
C ALA A 683 69.69 -54.96 4.78
#